data_AF-A0A1V6NCK1-F1
#
_entry.id   AF-A0A1V6NCK1-F1
#
_cell.length_a   1.000
_cell.length_b   1.000
_cell.length_c   1.000
_cell.angle_alpha   90.00
_cell.angle_beta   90.00
_cell.angle_gamma   90.00
#
_symmetry.space_group_name_H-M   'P 1'
#
loop_
_entity.id
_entity.type
_entity.pdbx_description
1 polymer ?
#
loop_
_entity_poly.entity_id
_entity_poly.type
_entity_poly.pdbx_seq_one_letter_code
_entity_poly.pdbx_strand_id
1 'polypeptide(L)'
;MANKETNDVTLDSDIEFIQTPVPKPSAFGTTESCGIPLTNSPAIHNPPLPAEGAGNESFSNLVLISALVGVPALLAYGLGGGVKTTLFLGLITGLPVLIGFWAWKSTSSPRINDNVKLPGRPIEHYVTFKNEADRAKWHGQKRVPMQTFCELYLDGAVDFNGDCLDIMEYRHDWAHFGFTWDLFKFIFLTFARDVLFHTKSQDEEQIRPNYDRGNDHYAWFLGPRMIYTSGIISDTEREETLEEMQDNKMAIVCEKLALKKGETMLDIGCGWGTLAKFASLNYGANVTGLTIARHQTAWGNDALRKAGVPESQSRILCMDYRDIPHMKYDKITQLEMGEHVGIRKLTGFFRQCYDMLQDDGAMYVQLSGLRQAWQYEDFIWGLYLNKYIFRGADASTPLWNYVRSLERAGFEIKGVDTVGVHYSGTLWRWYRNWLGNIDTIKAKYGQRWFRIWELFLAWSVIASRQGSATCFQILVVKNLNSTHRVNGIASQFGLSAALEASRKAGKSKLQAVGARLNLPAEQFLYPNIEGHERLRIPSYSFLITHPSKGRVLFDLSVRKDIQNLAPVTANRINNPSMGWKVTVPQDVPDTLVANGIELHEIKSIFWSHHHFEHIGDPSKFPSSTELVVGPGFTEAYTPGYPDNPDSPVKSADLKARRVNELDFDNSKESISIGRFKALDWFEDGSFYLLDVPGHASGHICGFARVKPDSFILMGGDCAHHPGEFRPSKIAPVPKDLIPLHVAVHSKQASVCPGNITEKIDKKHDIERAPIYKAAATFTHDIDKYQWSVEGIQELDACENVLVIIAHDGGILPVLQQANGKESSFIFPKGELTEWQHNELKEAVKWVFLSDLAVLT
;
A
#
# COMPACT_ATOMS: atom_id res chain seq x y z
N MET A 1 -45.61 -31.65 1.26
CA MET A 1 -44.95 -32.32 2.41
C MET A 1 -43.94 -31.39 3.07
N ALA A 2 -44.32 -30.13 3.35
CA ALA A 2 -43.48 -29.13 3.99
C ALA A 2 -43.97 -28.98 5.43
N ASN A 3 -43.19 -29.45 6.42
CA ASN A 3 -43.27 -29.16 7.89
C ASN A 3 -42.69 -30.27 8.79
N LYS A 4 -41.82 -31.18 8.31
CA LYS A 4 -41.23 -32.20 9.19
C LYS A 4 -39.70 -32.23 9.30
N GLU A 5 -38.95 -31.38 8.60
CA GLU A 5 -37.47 -31.40 8.62
C GLU A 5 -36.82 -30.17 9.30
N THR A 6 -37.58 -29.18 9.80
CA THR A 6 -36.99 -27.98 10.43
C THR A 6 -36.54 -28.16 11.88
N ASN A 7 -36.70 -29.36 12.46
CA ASN A 7 -36.44 -29.60 13.90
C ASN A 7 -35.01 -30.06 14.22
N ASP A 8 -34.10 -30.18 13.24
CA ASP A 8 -32.76 -30.78 13.46
C ASP A 8 -31.59 -29.85 13.09
N VAL A 9 -31.84 -28.55 12.88
CA VAL A 9 -30.79 -27.57 12.54
C VAL A 9 -30.48 -26.70 13.75
N THR A 10 -29.30 -26.88 14.36
CA THR A 10 -28.78 -26.00 15.42
C THR A 10 -28.49 -24.60 14.85
N LEU A 11 -29.17 -23.58 15.35
CA LEU A 11 -28.97 -22.17 14.99
C LEU A 11 -28.16 -21.42 16.06
N ASP A 12 -27.85 -20.15 15.80
CA ASP A 12 -27.09 -19.27 16.70
C ASP A 12 -27.67 -19.19 18.12
N SER A 13 -29.00 -19.18 18.23
CA SER A 13 -29.70 -19.15 19.52
C SER A 13 -29.54 -20.43 20.35
N ASP A 14 -29.09 -21.52 19.73
CA ASP A 14 -29.04 -22.85 20.35
C ASP A 14 -27.62 -23.21 20.82
N ILE A 15 -26.66 -22.31 20.64
CA ILE A 15 -25.24 -22.52 20.95
C ILE A 15 -24.79 -21.58 22.05
N GLU A 16 -24.21 -22.16 23.11
CA GLU A 16 -23.51 -21.40 24.13
C GLU A 16 -22.03 -21.27 23.74
N PHE A 17 -21.61 -20.06 23.40
CA PHE A 17 -20.21 -19.76 23.09
C PHE A 17 -19.43 -19.46 24.37
N ILE A 18 -18.23 -20.03 24.46
CA ILE A 18 -17.28 -19.67 25.52
C ILE A 18 -16.47 -18.43 25.11
N GLN A 19 -16.06 -17.64 26.10
CA GLN A 19 -15.00 -16.67 25.87
C GLN A 19 -13.68 -17.42 25.66
N THR A 20 -12.86 -16.95 24.70
CA THR A 20 -11.57 -17.59 24.43
C THR A 20 -10.72 -17.64 25.70
N PRO A 21 -10.30 -18.83 26.17
CA PRO A 21 -9.49 -18.94 27.38
C PRO A 21 -8.16 -18.18 27.28
N VAL A 22 -7.75 -17.57 28.40
CA VAL A 22 -6.45 -16.89 28.50
C VAL A 22 -5.31 -17.90 28.27
N PRO A 23 -4.22 -17.52 27.57
CA PRO A 23 -3.06 -18.38 27.41
C PRO A 23 -2.54 -18.90 28.75
N LYS A 24 -2.31 -20.21 28.85
CA LYS A 24 -1.57 -20.77 29.98
C LYS A 24 -0.07 -20.57 29.72
N PRO A 25 0.73 -20.14 30.73
CA PRO A 25 2.17 -20.11 30.58
C PRO A 25 2.72 -21.50 30.22
N SER A 26 3.62 -21.54 29.24
CA SER A 26 4.25 -22.81 28.83
C SER A 26 5.03 -23.42 30.00
N ALA A 27 4.69 -24.65 30.35
CA ALA A 27 5.41 -25.41 31.39
C ALA A 27 6.63 -26.16 30.83
N PHE A 28 6.87 -26.10 29.52
CA PHE A 28 7.83 -26.94 28.79
C PHE A 28 9.09 -26.19 28.31
N GLY A 29 9.17 -24.89 28.58
CA GLY A 29 10.21 -24.00 28.08
C GLY A 29 11.64 -24.37 28.46
N THR A 30 12.59 -23.72 27.79
CA THR A 30 14.03 -23.75 28.13
C THR A 30 14.48 -22.33 28.48
N THR A 31 15.31 -22.18 29.51
CA THR A 31 16.03 -20.93 29.79
C THR A 31 17.24 -20.74 28.88
N GLU A 32 17.69 -21.81 28.23
CA GLU A 32 18.81 -21.79 27.28
C GLU A 32 18.36 -21.26 25.93
N SER A 33 19.16 -20.35 25.35
CA SER A 33 18.93 -19.80 24.01
C SER A 33 19.05 -20.90 22.96
N CYS A 34 18.10 -20.94 22.02
CA CYS A 34 18.14 -21.85 20.88
C CYS A 34 19.12 -21.43 19.78
N GLY A 35 19.88 -20.34 19.95
CA GLY A 35 20.91 -19.89 19.01
C GLY A 35 20.48 -18.83 17.99
N ILE A 36 19.19 -18.46 17.96
CA ILE A 36 18.68 -17.37 17.11
C ILE A 36 17.82 -16.40 17.93
N PRO A 37 17.60 -15.16 17.45
CA PRO A 37 16.62 -14.25 18.04
C PRO A 37 15.21 -14.82 17.93
N LEU A 38 14.45 -14.74 19.01
CA LEU A 38 13.03 -15.11 19.05
C LEU A 38 12.16 -13.85 19.15
N THR A 39 10.96 -13.93 18.58
CA THR A 39 9.94 -12.87 18.71
C THR A 39 9.19 -13.01 20.02
N ASN A 40 8.71 -11.89 20.56
CA ASN A 40 7.87 -11.85 21.74
C ASN A 40 6.68 -10.91 21.50
N SER A 41 5.87 -11.22 20.49
CA SER A 41 4.64 -10.47 20.23
C SER A 41 3.47 -11.10 21.00
N PRO A 42 2.70 -10.33 21.78
CA PRO A 42 1.49 -10.83 22.42
C PRO A 42 0.38 -11.22 21.42
N ALA A 43 0.46 -10.80 20.16
CA ALA A 43 -0.57 -11.08 19.16
C ALA A 43 -0.62 -12.55 18.70
N ILE A 44 0.47 -13.30 18.85
CA ILE A 44 0.62 -14.69 18.38
C ILE A 44 1.29 -15.59 19.43
N HIS A 45 1.12 -16.90 19.31
CA HIS A 45 1.98 -17.85 20.01
C HIS A 45 3.37 -17.83 19.37
N ASN A 46 4.41 -17.39 20.08
CA ASN A 46 5.76 -17.31 19.52
C ASN A 46 6.48 -18.67 19.58
N PRO A 47 7.33 -19.03 18.60
CA PRO A 47 8.01 -20.31 18.59
C PRO A 47 9.13 -20.34 19.63
N PRO A 48 9.16 -21.33 20.55
CA PRO A 48 10.32 -21.51 21.42
C PRO A 48 11.48 -22.23 20.71
N LEU A 49 11.22 -22.98 19.62
CA LEU A 49 12.22 -23.74 18.89
C LEU A 49 11.90 -23.85 17.38
N PRO A 50 12.12 -22.79 16.57
CA PRO A 50 11.82 -22.78 15.13
C PRO A 50 12.91 -23.49 14.30
N ALA A 51 13.12 -24.78 14.55
CA ALA A 51 14.13 -25.59 13.87
C ALA A 51 13.73 -25.97 12.44
N GLU A 52 14.69 -25.96 11.52
CA GLU A 52 14.50 -26.39 10.13
C GLU A 52 14.53 -27.92 9.98
N GLY A 53 13.65 -28.47 9.15
CA GLY A 53 13.67 -29.88 8.74
C GLY A 53 14.58 -30.17 7.53
N ALA A 54 14.66 -31.45 7.17
CA ALA A 54 15.26 -31.88 5.90
C ALA A 54 14.23 -31.81 4.77
N GLY A 55 14.67 -31.57 3.53
CA GLY A 55 13.74 -31.34 2.42
C GLY A 55 14.34 -31.35 1.02
N ASN A 56 13.69 -30.58 0.14
CA ASN A 56 13.97 -30.43 -1.28
C ASN A 56 15.44 -30.09 -1.59
N GLU A 57 16.13 -29.29 -0.75
CA GLU A 57 17.55 -28.92 -0.91
C GLU A 57 18.46 -30.14 -1.03
N SER A 58 18.10 -31.24 -0.37
CA SER A 58 18.86 -32.48 -0.37
C SER A 58 18.27 -33.54 -1.31
N PHE A 59 17.13 -33.27 -1.95
CA PHE A 59 16.38 -34.23 -2.76
C PHE A 59 16.58 -33.96 -4.27
N SER A 60 17.32 -34.84 -4.95
CA SER A 60 17.59 -34.69 -6.38
C SER A 60 16.67 -35.57 -7.23
N ASN A 61 15.80 -34.92 -8.00
CA ASN A 61 15.00 -35.59 -9.04
C ASN A 61 15.88 -36.27 -10.09
N LEU A 62 17.05 -35.71 -10.40
CA LEU A 62 17.99 -36.31 -11.34
C LEU A 62 18.54 -37.65 -10.80
N VAL A 63 18.91 -37.69 -9.52
CA VAL A 63 19.39 -38.95 -8.89
C VAL A 63 18.26 -39.98 -8.82
N LEU A 64 17.04 -39.57 -8.48
CA LEU A 64 15.88 -40.45 -8.48
C LEU A 64 15.62 -41.04 -9.88
N ILE A 65 15.59 -40.19 -10.92
CA ILE A 65 15.39 -40.63 -12.31
C ILE A 65 16.52 -41.57 -12.74
N SER A 66 17.78 -41.23 -12.42
CA SER A 66 18.93 -42.09 -12.69
C SER A 66 18.83 -43.44 -12.00
N ALA A 67 18.31 -43.52 -10.77
CA ALA A 67 18.06 -44.79 -10.09
C ALA A 67 16.93 -45.58 -10.77
N LEU A 68 15.81 -44.92 -11.09
CA LEU A 68 14.65 -45.54 -11.74
C LEU A 68 14.96 -46.10 -13.13
N VAL A 69 15.90 -45.48 -13.86
CA VAL A 69 16.34 -45.95 -15.19
C VAL A 69 17.55 -46.89 -15.08
N GLY A 70 18.51 -46.56 -14.21
CA GLY A 70 19.79 -47.27 -14.10
C GLY A 70 19.67 -48.66 -13.46
N VAL A 71 18.88 -48.80 -12.39
CA VAL A 71 18.67 -50.10 -11.72
C VAL A 71 18.11 -51.16 -12.68
N PRO A 72 17.00 -50.93 -13.41
CA PRO A 72 16.51 -51.92 -14.36
C PRO A 72 17.47 -52.15 -15.53
N ALA A 73 18.24 -51.15 -15.95
CA ALA A 73 19.22 -51.30 -17.02
C ALA A 73 20.41 -52.18 -16.60
N LEU A 74 20.93 -51.99 -15.38
CA LEU A 74 22.01 -52.81 -14.82
C LEU A 74 21.57 -54.26 -14.61
N LEU A 75 20.35 -54.47 -14.11
CA LEU A 75 19.77 -55.80 -13.96
C LEU A 75 19.55 -56.47 -15.32
N ALA A 76 19.02 -55.74 -16.31
CA ALA A 76 18.86 -56.26 -17.66
C ALA A 76 20.20 -56.67 -18.27
N TYR A 77 21.22 -55.82 -18.14
CA TYR A 77 22.58 -56.12 -18.59
C TYR A 77 23.15 -57.38 -17.92
N GLY A 78 23.01 -57.50 -16.60
CA GLY A 78 23.45 -58.68 -15.84
C GLY A 78 22.74 -59.98 -16.24
N LEU A 79 21.53 -59.90 -16.79
CA LEU A 79 20.76 -61.03 -17.32
C LEU A 79 20.99 -61.26 -18.83
N GLY A 80 21.94 -60.55 -19.46
CA GLY A 80 22.17 -60.61 -20.91
C GLY A 80 21.02 -60.01 -21.75
N GLY A 81 20.16 -59.22 -21.13
CA GLY A 81 19.01 -58.57 -21.75
C GLY A 81 19.35 -57.22 -22.39
N GLY A 82 18.48 -56.79 -23.32
CA GLY A 82 18.55 -55.48 -23.97
C GLY A 82 17.42 -54.55 -23.54
N VAL A 83 17.08 -53.57 -24.38
CA VAL A 83 16.07 -52.52 -24.09
C VAL A 83 14.71 -53.08 -23.64
N LYS A 84 14.23 -54.17 -24.26
CA LYS A 84 12.96 -54.80 -23.89
C LYS A 84 13.00 -55.37 -22.47
N THR A 85 14.11 -56.00 -22.09
CA THR A 85 14.33 -56.52 -20.73
C THR A 85 14.42 -55.38 -19.73
N THR A 86 15.10 -54.28 -20.08
CA THR A 86 15.15 -53.06 -19.25
C THR A 86 13.75 -52.48 -18.99
N LEU A 87 12.92 -52.35 -20.02
CA LEU A 87 11.55 -51.84 -19.85
C LEU A 87 10.70 -52.76 -18.98
N PHE A 88 10.78 -54.08 -19.20
CA PHE A 88 10.08 -55.08 -18.38
C PHE A 88 10.53 -55.02 -16.91
N LEU A 89 11.84 -55.00 -16.65
CA LEU A 89 12.38 -54.88 -15.30
C LEU A 89 12.09 -53.51 -14.68
N GLY A 90 11.95 -52.46 -15.47
CA GLY A 90 11.54 -51.13 -15.00
C GLY A 90 10.12 -51.13 -14.43
N LEU A 91 9.19 -51.88 -15.02
CA LEU A 91 7.83 -52.05 -14.48
C LEU A 91 7.82 -52.77 -13.13
N ILE A 92 8.76 -53.69 -12.90
CA ILE A 92 8.87 -54.47 -11.66
C ILE A 92 9.63 -53.71 -10.59
N THR A 93 10.75 -53.09 -10.95
CA THR A 93 11.67 -52.45 -10.00
C THR A 93 11.35 -50.99 -9.73
N GLY A 94 10.56 -50.32 -10.57
CA GLY A 94 10.25 -48.90 -10.44
C GLY A 94 9.66 -48.52 -9.09
N LEU A 95 8.62 -49.22 -8.63
CA LEU A 95 8.00 -48.95 -7.34
C LEU A 95 8.92 -49.28 -6.13
N PRO A 96 9.57 -50.45 -6.07
CA PRO A 96 10.58 -50.73 -5.03
C PRO A 96 11.72 -49.72 -4.98
N VAL A 97 12.26 -49.30 -6.13
CA VAL A 97 13.34 -48.31 -6.20
C VAL A 97 12.86 -46.94 -5.71
N LEU A 98 11.64 -46.52 -6.10
CA LEU A 98 11.04 -45.28 -5.64
C LEU A 98 10.87 -45.27 -4.12
N ILE A 99 10.31 -46.35 -3.56
CA ILE A 99 10.09 -46.51 -2.11
C ILE A 99 11.43 -46.51 -1.36
N GLY A 100 12.41 -47.28 -1.84
CA GLY A 100 13.74 -47.34 -1.25
C GLY A 100 14.44 -45.98 -1.27
N PHE A 101 14.35 -45.24 -2.39
CA PHE A 101 14.93 -43.90 -2.51
C PHE A 101 14.27 -42.90 -1.55
N TRP A 102 12.94 -42.86 -1.50
CA TRP A 102 12.21 -41.97 -0.58
C TRP A 102 12.45 -42.31 0.89
N ALA A 103 12.49 -43.59 1.24
CA ALA A 103 12.82 -44.03 2.60
C ALA A 103 14.22 -43.56 2.99
N TRP A 104 15.23 -43.86 2.17
CA TRP A 104 16.62 -43.43 2.41
C TRP A 104 16.74 -41.92 2.53
N LYS A 105 16.20 -41.17 1.56
CA LYS A 105 16.30 -39.72 1.53
C LYS A 105 15.57 -39.04 2.70
N SER A 106 14.39 -39.53 3.08
CA SER A 106 13.65 -38.97 4.22
C SER A 106 14.28 -39.26 5.59
N THR A 107 15.07 -40.33 5.72
CA THR A 107 15.75 -40.67 6.98
C THR A 107 17.19 -40.15 7.09
N SER A 108 17.87 -39.96 5.96
CA SER A 108 19.31 -39.67 5.95
C SER A 108 19.66 -38.26 5.50
N SER A 109 18.70 -37.48 5.01
CA SER A 109 18.94 -36.10 4.64
C SER A 109 19.18 -35.21 5.87
N PRO A 110 20.18 -34.31 5.84
CA PRO A 110 20.42 -33.36 6.91
C PRO A 110 19.35 -32.26 6.92
N ARG A 111 19.27 -31.54 8.04
CA ARG A 111 18.51 -30.28 8.15
C ARG A 111 19.06 -29.26 7.15
N ILE A 112 18.22 -28.31 6.73
CA ILE A 112 18.66 -27.21 5.84
C ILE A 112 19.80 -26.41 6.48
N ASN A 113 19.71 -26.13 7.77
CA ASN A 113 20.78 -25.54 8.58
C ASN A 113 20.65 -25.94 10.05
N ASP A 114 21.73 -25.73 10.80
CA ASP A 114 21.84 -26.02 12.24
C ASP A 114 21.91 -24.74 13.09
N ASN A 115 21.36 -23.62 12.61
CA ASN A 115 21.35 -22.35 13.35
C ASN A 115 20.58 -22.47 14.66
N VAL A 116 19.49 -23.25 14.64
CA VAL A 116 18.70 -23.57 15.83
C VAL A 116 19.23 -24.84 16.48
N LYS A 117 19.76 -24.69 17.70
CA LYS A 117 20.28 -25.77 18.55
C LYS A 117 19.11 -26.50 19.22
N LEU A 118 19.03 -27.80 18.99
CA LEU A 118 18.03 -28.65 19.64
C LEU A 118 18.47 -28.95 21.09
N PRO A 119 17.54 -28.99 22.07
CA PRO A 119 17.88 -29.28 23.46
C PRO A 119 18.50 -30.66 23.71
N GLY A 120 18.25 -31.65 22.84
CA GLY A 120 18.74 -33.01 23.00
C GLY A 120 18.15 -33.72 24.22
N ARG A 121 16.90 -33.40 24.59
CA ARG A 121 16.24 -34.04 25.74
C ARG A 121 15.76 -35.45 25.35
N PRO A 122 15.71 -36.40 26.31
CA PRO A 122 15.18 -37.72 26.04
C PRO A 122 13.71 -37.66 25.63
N ILE A 123 13.25 -38.53 24.71
CA ILE A 123 11.86 -38.54 24.20
C ILE A 123 10.82 -38.65 25.31
N GLU A 124 11.14 -39.34 26.40
CA GLU A 124 10.31 -39.52 27.60
C GLU A 124 10.07 -38.22 28.36
N HIS A 125 10.88 -37.18 28.10
CA HIS A 125 10.58 -35.84 28.57
C HIS A 125 9.29 -35.33 27.94
N TYR A 126 9.10 -35.55 26.64
CA TYR A 126 8.02 -34.98 25.85
C TYR A 126 6.75 -35.84 25.83
N VAL A 127 6.90 -37.16 25.76
CA VAL A 127 5.77 -38.08 25.56
C VAL A 127 5.91 -39.34 26.40
N THR A 128 4.77 -39.95 26.76
CA THR A 128 4.70 -41.21 27.52
C THR A 128 4.02 -42.31 26.73
N PHE A 129 4.76 -43.34 26.33
CA PHE A 129 4.22 -44.54 25.68
C PHE A 129 3.64 -45.52 26.70
N LYS A 130 2.42 -46.01 26.46
CA LYS A 130 1.68 -46.85 27.43
C LYS A 130 2.09 -48.31 27.40
N ASN A 131 2.44 -48.85 26.23
CA ASN A 131 2.92 -50.24 26.12
C ASN A 131 4.46 -50.31 26.25
N GLU A 132 4.96 -51.47 26.65
CA GLU A 132 6.39 -51.67 26.92
C GLU A 132 7.23 -51.78 25.65
N ALA A 133 6.68 -52.36 24.57
CA ALA A 133 7.37 -52.52 23.30
C ALA A 133 7.76 -51.17 22.66
N ASP A 134 6.85 -50.20 22.70
CA ASP A 134 7.07 -48.85 22.18
C ASP A 134 8.07 -48.08 23.04
N ARG A 135 7.98 -48.19 24.38
CA ARG A 135 9.00 -47.64 25.31
C ARG A 135 10.38 -48.21 25.02
N ALA A 136 10.49 -49.51 24.79
CA ALA A 136 11.77 -50.14 24.46
C ALA A 136 12.31 -49.69 23.10
N LYS A 137 11.43 -49.40 22.13
CA LYS A 137 11.80 -48.96 20.79
C LYS A 137 12.25 -47.49 20.74
N TRP A 138 11.51 -46.61 21.42
CA TRP A 138 11.74 -45.17 21.45
C TRP A 138 12.03 -44.71 22.88
N HIS A 139 13.32 -44.73 23.23
CA HIS A 139 13.83 -44.29 24.52
C HIS A 139 15.08 -43.42 24.36
N GLY A 140 15.33 -42.54 25.32
CA GLY A 140 16.46 -41.61 25.30
C GLY A 140 16.46 -40.78 24.02
N GLN A 141 17.55 -40.85 23.24
CA GLN A 141 17.71 -40.08 21.99
C GLN A 141 17.07 -40.74 20.75
N LYS A 142 16.43 -41.91 20.90
CA LYS A 142 15.79 -42.61 19.78
C LYS A 142 14.42 -42.00 19.49
N ARG A 143 14.40 -41.12 18.48
CA ARG A 143 13.21 -40.39 18.03
C ARG A 143 12.20 -41.29 17.32
N VAL A 144 10.92 -40.97 17.46
CA VAL A 144 9.80 -41.66 16.79
C VAL A 144 9.52 -41.03 15.41
N PRO A 145 9.18 -41.81 14.36
CA PRO A 145 8.67 -41.23 13.13
C PRO A 145 7.36 -40.47 13.38
N MET A 146 7.26 -39.22 12.92
CA MET A 146 6.11 -38.35 13.21
C MET A 146 4.77 -38.99 12.81
N GLN A 147 4.72 -39.67 11.65
CA GLN A 147 3.49 -40.36 11.23
C GLN A 147 3.09 -41.48 12.20
N THR A 148 4.05 -42.28 12.69
CA THR A 148 3.77 -43.34 13.65
C THR A 148 3.31 -42.77 14.98
N PHE A 149 3.95 -41.68 15.45
CA PHE A 149 3.51 -40.98 16.64
C PHE A 149 2.05 -40.51 16.52
N CYS A 150 1.68 -39.90 15.38
CA CYS A 150 0.31 -39.46 15.15
C CYS A 150 -0.69 -40.61 15.37
N GLU A 151 -0.50 -41.77 14.73
CA GLU A 151 -1.42 -42.92 14.89
C GLU A 151 -1.50 -43.38 16.35
N LEU A 152 -0.35 -43.56 17.01
CA LEU A 152 -0.30 -43.97 18.42
C LEU A 152 -1.03 -42.97 19.32
N TYR A 153 -0.85 -41.67 19.08
CA TYR A 153 -1.48 -40.63 19.88
C TYR A 153 -3.00 -40.65 19.68
N LEU A 154 -3.47 -40.73 18.44
CA LEU A 154 -4.89 -40.82 18.12
C LEU A 154 -5.55 -42.08 18.69
N ASP A 155 -4.83 -43.20 18.73
CA ASP A 155 -5.27 -44.48 19.30
C ASP A 155 -5.22 -44.51 20.83
N GLY A 156 -4.65 -43.48 21.47
CA GLY A 156 -4.50 -43.45 22.92
C GLY A 156 -3.30 -44.22 23.46
N ALA A 157 -2.39 -44.70 22.61
CA ALA A 157 -1.23 -45.51 22.98
C ALA A 157 -0.02 -44.68 23.46
N VAL A 158 0.02 -43.39 23.13
CA VAL A 158 0.99 -42.41 23.64
C VAL A 158 0.27 -41.13 24.04
N ASP A 159 0.75 -40.48 25.09
CA ASP A 159 0.24 -39.18 25.57
C ASP A 159 1.36 -38.14 25.60
N PHE A 160 1.01 -36.88 25.37
CA PHE A 160 1.88 -35.73 25.62
C PHE A 160 2.05 -35.52 27.13
N ASN A 161 3.26 -35.17 27.58
CA ASN A 161 3.55 -34.89 29.00
C ASN A 161 3.21 -33.45 29.42
N GLY A 162 2.46 -32.73 28.59
CA GLY A 162 2.15 -31.30 28.70
C GLY A 162 1.10 -30.92 27.66
N ASP A 163 0.94 -29.62 27.42
CA ASP A 163 0.10 -29.13 26.34
C ASP A 163 0.60 -29.63 24.98
N CYS A 164 -0.34 -30.03 24.10
CA CYS A 164 -0.03 -30.61 22.80
C CYS A 164 0.81 -29.65 21.93
N LEU A 165 0.41 -28.37 21.87
CA LEU A 165 1.10 -27.36 21.09
C LEU A 165 2.49 -27.09 21.67
N ASP A 166 2.60 -26.90 22.99
CA ASP A 166 3.90 -26.71 23.68
C ASP A 166 4.91 -27.80 23.32
N ILE A 167 4.51 -29.08 23.35
CA ILE A 167 5.42 -30.19 23.04
C ILE A 167 5.71 -30.29 21.54
N MET A 168 4.73 -30.01 20.69
CA MET A 168 4.91 -30.01 19.23
C MET A 168 5.84 -28.91 18.73
N GLU A 169 6.01 -27.81 19.49
CA GLU A 169 7.06 -26.82 19.20
C GLU A 169 8.47 -27.44 19.25
N TYR A 170 8.67 -28.48 20.06
CA TYR A 170 9.94 -29.20 20.20
C TYR A 170 10.03 -30.47 19.35
N ARG A 171 9.11 -30.69 18.40
CA ARG A 171 9.01 -31.93 17.61
C ARG A 171 10.29 -32.39 16.93
N HIS A 172 11.19 -31.48 16.54
CA HIS A 172 12.47 -31.86 15.92
C HIS A 172 13.44 -32.53 16.91
N ASP A 173 13.26 -32.30 18.21
CA ASP A 173 14.07 -32.90 19.29
C ASP A 173 13.67 -34.35 19.56
N TRP A 174 12.37 -34.68 19.48
CA TRP A 174 11.84 -35.99 19.88
C TRP A 174 11.23 -36.83 18.76
N ALA A 175 10.96 -36.25 17.59
CA ALA A 175 10.48 -36.94 16.41
C ALA A 175 11.40 -36.72 15.19
N HIS A 176 11.21 -37.57 14.17
CA HIS A 176 11.82 -37.38 12.86
C HIS A 176 10.78 -37.59 11.74
N PHE A 177 11.06 -37.05 10.56
CA PHE A 177 10.13 -37.00 9.42
C PHE A 177 10.45 -38.05 8.34
N GLY A 178 10.97 -39.20 8.77
CA GLY A 178 11.28 -40.32 7.89
C GLY A 178 10.02 -41.05 7.44
N PHE A 179 9.96 -41.45 6.17
CA PHE A 179 8.78 -42.13 5.62
C PHE A 179 8.72 -43.59 6.06
N THR A 180 7.55 -44.00 6.54
CA THR A 180 7.29 -45.35 7.04
C THR A 180 6.60 -46.21 5.99
N TRP A 181 6.59 -47.54 6.18
CA TRP A 181 5.88 -48.44 5.29
C TRP A 181 4.37 -48.16 5.25
N ASP A 182 3.76 -47.82 6.39
CA ASP A 182 2.34 -47.48 6.44
C ASP A 182 2.03 -46.16 5.73
N LEU A 183 2.97 -45.21 5.75
CA LEU A 183 2.87 -43.99 4.96
C LEU A 183 2.87 -44.32 3.46
N PHE A 184 3.77 -45.19 2.97
CA PHE A 184 3.76 -45.61 1.57
C PHE A 184 2.47 -46.33 1.18
N LYS A 185 1.94 -47.23 2.02
CA LYS A 185 0.64 -47.87 1.78
C LYS A 185 -0.46 -46.83 1.60
N PHE A 186 -0.52 -45.83 2.49
CA PHE A 186 -1.49 -44.76 2.40
C PHE A 186 -1.34 -43.96 1.09
N ILE A 187 -0.10 -43.59 0.73
CA ILE A 187 0.21 -42.83 -0.48
C ILE A 187 -0.28 -43.57 -1.73
N PHE A 188 0.11 -44.84 -1.92
CA PHE A 188 -0.18 -45.56 -3.16
C PHE A 188 -1.59 -46.14 -3.23
N LEU A 189 -2.19 -46.54 -2.10
CA LEU A 189 -3.49 -47.22 -2.10
C LEU A 189 -4.68 -46.28 -1.85
N THR A 190 -4.45 -45.12 -1.22
CA THR A 190 -5.51 -44.17 -0.87
C THR A 190 -5.29 -42.82 -1.51
N PHE A 191 -4.21 -42.11 -1.12
CA PHE A 191 -3.97 -40.74 -1.53
C PHE A 191 -3.86 -40.58 -3.06
N ALA A 192 -3.09 -41.42 -3.74
CA ALA A 192 -2.93 -41.35 -5.20
C ALA A 192 -4.26 -41.54 -5.93
N ARG A 193 -5.14 -42.41 -5.45
CA ARG A 193 -6.48 -42.60 -6.05
C ARG A 193 -7.35 -41.36 -5.81
N ASP A 194 -7.36 -40.86 -4.58
CA ASP A 194 -8.19 -39.71 -4.21
C ASP A 194 -7.78 -38.46 -5.02
N VAL A 195 -6.47 -38.22 -5.22
CA VAL A 195 -5.95 -37.12 -6.06
C VAL A 195 -6.21 -37.32 -7.56
N LEU A 196 -6.22 -38.56 -8.06
CA LEU A 196 -6.34 -38.80 -9.49
C LEU A 196 -7.76 -38.59 -10.04
N PHE A 197 -8.81 -38.88 -9.27
CA PHE A 197 -10.17 -39.01 -9.81
C PHE A 197 -11.14 -37.85 -9.52
N HIS A 198 -10.94 -36.99 -8.50
CA HIS A 198 -11.68 -35.74 -8.20
C HIS A 198 -13.05 -35.57 -8.91
N THR A 199 -14.06 -36.40 -8.58
CA THR A 199 -15.40 -36.36 -9.20
C THR A 199 -16.42 -35.57 -8.37
N LYS A 200 -17.50 -35.06 -9.00
CA LYS A 200 -18.62 -34.36 -8.32
C LYS A 200 -19.27 -35.22 -7.22
N SER A 201 -19.43 -36.52 -7.44
CA SER A 201 -19.95 -37.45 -6.44
C SER A 201 -19.01 -37.65 -5.25
N GLN A 202 -17.70 -37.60 -5.46
CA GLN A 202 -16.71 -37.64 -4.38
C GLN A 202 -16.78 -36.37 -3.53
N ASP A 203 -16.95 -35.19 -4.14
CA ASP A 203 -17.10 -33.93 -3.38
C ASP A 203 -18.37 -33.97 -2.50
N GLU A 204 -19.50 -34.43 -3.04
CA GLU A 204 -20.75 -34.59 -2.28
C GLU A 204 -20.63 -35.65 -1.16
N GLU A 205 -19.90 -36.75 -1.37
CA GLU A 205 -19.72 -37.80 -0.36
C GLU A 205 -18.62 -37.50 0.66
N GLN A 206 -17.59 -36.72 0.30
CA GLN A 206 -16.41 -36.49 1.14
C GLN A 206 -16.42 -35.13 1.84
N ILE A 207 -16.95 -34.09 1.19
CA ILE A 207 -16.94 -32.72 1.72
C ILE A 207 -18.21 -32.45 2.52
N ARG A 208 -19.38 -32.82 1.99
CA ARG A 208 -20.67 -32.53 2.64
C ARG A 208 -20.79 -33.13 4.05
N PRO A 209 -20.43 -34.40 4.34
CA PRO A 209 -20.54 -34.94 5.69
C PRO A 209 -19.58 -34.28 6.70
N ASN A 210 -18.50 -33.63 6.25
CA ASN A 210 -17.61 -32.90 7.15
C ASN A 210 -18.25 -31.58 7.61
N TYR A 211 -18.94 -30.86 6.73
CA TYR A 211 -19.61 -29.58 7.07
C TYR A 211 -21.05 -29.75 7.60
N ASP A 212 -21.75 -30.83 7.24
CA ASP A 212 -23.06 -31.19 7.80
C ASP A 212 -22.94 -31.98 9.13
N ARG A 213 -21.74 -32.13 9.71
CA ARG A 213 -21.49 -32.81 11.02
C ARG A 213 -22.07 -32.10 12.24
N GLY A 214 -22.64 -30.91 12.03
CA GLY A 214 -23.33 -30.07 13.02
C GLY A 214 -22.67 -28.71 13.20
N ASN A 215 -23.46 -27.65 13.37
CA ASN A 215 -22.95 -26.28 13.62
C ASN A 215 -22.27 -26.18 15.00
N ASP A 216 -22.64 -27.04 15.93
CA ASP A 216 -22.08 -27.20 17.27
C ASP A 216 -20.58 -27.58 17.25
N HIS A 217 -20.18 -28.54 16.42
CA HIS A 217 -18.78 -28.94 16.29
C HIS A 217 -17.88 -27.74 15.94
N TYR A 218 -18.31 -26.94 14.97
CA TYR A 218 -17.59 -25.77 14.52
C TYR A 218 -17.63 -24.63 15.54
N ALA A 219 -18.78 -24.42 16.20
CA ALA A 219 -18.93 -23.36 17.18
C ALA A 219 -17.95 -23.47 18.36
N TRP A 220 -17.57 -24.69 18.76
CA TRP A 220 -16.64 -24.90 19.87
C TRP A 220 -15.21 -24.41 19.63
N PHE A 221 -14.85 -24.05 18.41
CA PHE A 221 -13.57 -23.41 18.14
C PHE A 221 -13.67 -22.09 17.38
N LEU A 222 -14.69 -21.88 16.55
CA LEU A 222 -14.84 -20.68 15.71
C LEU A 222 -15.34 -19.43 16.45
N GLY A 223 -15.96 -19.59 17.61
CA GLY A 223 -16.61 -18.48 18.32
C GLY A 223 -17.85 -17.93 17.59
N PRO A 224 -18.48 -16.87 18.14
CA PRO A 224 -19.78 -16.36 17.69
C PRO A 224 -19.84 -15.90 16.23
N ARG A 225 -18.70 -15.54 15.62
CA ARG A 225 -18.66 -15.10 14.21
C ARG A 225 -18.83 -16.26 13.23
N MET A 226 -18.61 -17.51 13.65
CA MET A 226 -18.71 -18.71 12.82
C MET A 226 -17.96 -18.56 11.48
N ILE A 227 -16.70 -18.11 11.51
CA ILE A 227 -15.86 -17.96 10.31
C ILE A 227 -14.71 -18.96 10.34
N TYR A 228 -14.75 -19.95 9.45
CA TYR A 228 -13.69 -20.96 9.33
C TYR A 228 -12.66 -20.62 8.26
N THR A 229 -12.05 -19.44 8.39
CA THR A 229 -10.95 -18.93 7.54
C THR A 229 -10.06 -18.02 8.37
N SER A 230 -8.84 -17.72 7.90
CA SER A 230 -7.93 -16.79 8.57
C SER A 230 -8.56 -15.41 8.82
N GLY A 231 -8.40 -14.89 10.04
CA GLY A 231 -8.60 -13.48 10.38
C GLY A 231 -7.33 -12.64 10.15
N ILE A 232 -7.36 -11.35 10.52
CA ILE A 232 -6.24 -10.41 10.38
C ILE A 232 -5.96 -9.68 11.70
N ILE A 233 -4.74 -9.88 12.21
CA ILE A 233 -4.14 -9.07 13.28
C ILE A 233 -3.95 -7.62 12.79
N SER A 234 -4.42 -6.64 13.56
CA SER A 234 -4.22 -5.21 13.35
C SER A 234 -3.22 -4.59 14.33
N ASP A 235 -2.96 -5.23 15.47
CA ASP A 235 -2.07 -4.72 16.52
C ASP A 235 -1.15 -5.84 17.04
N THR A 236 0.17 -5.65 16.88
CA THR A 236 1.18 -6.62 17.32
C THR A 236 1.52 -6.50 18.81
N GLU A 237 1.13 -5.41 19.46
CA GLU A 237 1.45 -5.08 20.85
C GLU A 237 0.37 -5.54 21.84
N ARG A 238 -0.75 -6.11 21.34
CA ARG A 238 -1.76 -6.76 22.17
C ARG A 238 -2.27 -8.05 21.56
N GLU A 239 -2.85 -8.92 22.39
CA GLU A 239 -3.61 -10.07 21.91
C GLU A 239 -5.04 -9.64 21.55
N GLU A 240 -5.33 -9.49 20.26
CA GLU A 240 -6.71 -9.28 19.77
C GLU A 240 -7.56 -10.55 19.97
N THR A 241 -8.86 -10.33 20.22
CA THR A 241 -9.88 -11.39 20.24
C THR A 241 -10.05 -12.02 18.85
N LEU A 242 -10.60 -13.24 18.81
CA LEU A 242 -10.88 -13.91 17.54
C LEU A 242 -11.85 -13.08 16.68
N GLU A 243 -12.84 -12.48 17.32
CA GLU A 243 -13.90 -11.68 16.69
C GLU A 243 -13.33 -10.41 16.07
N GLU A 244 -12.45 -9.68 16.77
CA GLU A 244 -11.74 -8.52 16.23
C GLU A 244 -10.95 -8.90 14.97
N MET A 245 -10.20 -10.00 15.02
CA MET A 245 -9.40 -10.46 13.86
C MET A 245 -10.28 -10.82 12.66
N GLN A 246 -11.44 -11.42 12.90
CA GLN A 246 -12.39 -11.77 11.84
C GLN A 246 -13.08 -10.54 11.25
N ASP A 247 -13.44 -9.57 12.08
CA ASP A 247 -14.05 -8.31 11.64
C ASP A 247 -13.05 -7.47 10.82
N ASN A 248 -11.78 -7.39 11.25
CA ASN A 248 -10.68 -6.79 10.49
C ASN A 248 -10.57 -7.40 9.09
N LYS A 249 -10.60 -8.73 9.00
CA LYS A 249 -10.53 -9.45 7.72
C LYS A 249 -11.69 -9.10 6.80
N MET A 250 -12.92 -9.09 7.30
CA MET A 250 -14.09 -8.76 6.48
C MET A 250 -14.02 -7.33 5.94
N ALA A 251 -13.61 -6.37 6.77
CA ALA A 251 -13.38 -4.98 6.33
C ALA A 251 -12.33 -4.92 5.21
N ILE A 252 -11.18 -5.58 5.39
CA ILE A 252 -10.11 -5.62 4.39
C ILE A 252 -10.57 -6.22 3.06
N VAL A 253 -11.38 -7.29 3.08
CA VAL A 253 -11.93 -7.90 1.86
C VAL A 253 -12.78 -6.87 1.09
N CYS A 254 -13.70 -6.19 1.78
CA CYS A 254 -14.58 -5.20 1.17
C CYS A 254 -13.81 -3.97 0.64
N GLU A 255 -12.85 -3.46 1.40
CA GLU A 255 -12.00 -2.32 0.99
C GLU A 255 -11.10 -2.66 -0.21
N LYS A 256 -10.50 -3.86 -0.24
CA LYS A 256 -9.67 -4.30 -1.38
C LYS A 256 -10.50 -4.52 -2.65
N LEU A 257 -11.75 -4.93 -2.50
CA LEU A 257 -12.69 -4.99 -3.62
C LEU A 257 -13.19 -3.61 -4.07
N ALA A 258 -12.96 -2.56 -3.27
CA ALA A 258 -13.59 -1.25 -3.41
C ALA A 258 -15.11 -1.39 -3.59
N LEU A 259 -15.73 -2.20 -2.72
CA LEU A 259 -17.15 -2.54 -2.76
C LEU A 259 -18.01 -1.29 -2.50
N LYS A 260 -19.01 -1.05 -3.36
CA LYS A 260 -19.90 0.10 -3.25
C LYS A 260 -21.34 -0.30 -2.95
N LYS A 261 -22.10 0.66 -2.42
CA LYS A 261 -23.54 0.52 -2.20
C LYS A 261 -24.28 0.20 -3.49
N GLY A 262 -25.12 -0.83 -3.44
CA GLY A 262 -25.93 -1.31 -4.57
C GLY A 262 -25.22 -2.28 -5.51
N GLU A 263 -23.90 -2.47 -5.41
CA GLU A 263 -23.17 -3.43 -6.23
C GLU A 263 -23.58 -4.88 -5.90
N THR A 264 -23.57 -5.72 -6.92
CA THR A 264 -23.81 -7.16 -6.83
C THR A 264 -22.52 -7.90 -6.50
N MET A 265 -22.59 -8.76 -5.48
CA MET A 265 -21.44 -9.56 -5.04
C MET A 265 -21.81 -11.04 -4.98
N LEU A 266 -20.98 -11.88 -5.59
CA LEU A 266 -21.06 -13.34 -5.47
C LEU A 266 -20.02 -13.83 -4.46
N ASP A 267 -20.46 -14.51 -3.41
CA ASP A 267 -19.58 -15.11 -2.40
C ASP A 267 -19.61 -16.64 -2.50
N ILE A 268 -18.60 -17.21 -3.16
CA ILE A 268 -18.51 -18.65 -3.47
C ILE A 268 -17.87 -19.37 -2.29
N GLY A 269 -18.61 -20.28 -1.65
CA GLY A 269 -18.16 -20.92 -0.41
C GLY A 269 -18.35 -20.00 0.80
N CYS A 270 -19.50 -19.32 0.88
CA CYS A 270 -19.79 -18.29 1.89
C CYS A 270 -19.90 -18.77 3.35
N GLY A 271 -19.75 -20.08 3.61
CA GLY A 271 -19.90 -20.68 4.93
C GLY A 271 -21.24 -20.31 5.57
N TRP A 272 -21.19 -19.82 6.81
CA TRP A 272 -22.36 -19.35 7.57
C TRP A 272 -22.88 -17.97 7.14
N GLY A 273 -22.40 -17.43 6.01
CA GLY A 273 -22.87 -16.18 5.42
C GLY A 273 -22.39 -14.91 6.13
N THR A 274 -21.38 -15.00 7.00
CA THR A 274 -20.91 -13.86 7.81
C THR A 274 -20.37 -12.71 6.97
N LEU A 275 -19.57 -12.99 5.91
CA LEU A 275 -19.13 -11.94 4.99
C LEU A 275 -20.29 -11.35 4.20
N ALA A 276 -21.22 -12.19 3.72
CA ALA A 276 -22.42 -11.71 3.02
C ALA A 276 -23.20 -10.72 3.90
N LYS A 277 -23.49 -11.10 5.15
CA LYS A 277 -24.12 -10.21 6.13
C LYS A 277 -23.32 -8.92 6.37
N PHE A 278 -22.00 -9.03 6.54
CA PHE A 278 -21.13 -7.87 6.76
C PHE A 278 -21.15 -6.89 5.58
N ALA A 279 -21.03 -7.39 4.35
CA ALA A 279 -21.08 -6.59 3.13
C ALA A 279 -22.47 -5.95 2.91
N SER A 280 -23.56 -6.68 3.19
CA SER A 280 -24.92 -6.16 3.10
C SER A 280 -25.18 -5.00 4.07
N LEU A 281 -24.72 -5.11 5.32
CA LEU A 281 -24.97 -4.11 6.36
C LEU A 281 -24.05 -2.89 6.24
N ASN A 282 -22.75 -3.10 6.08
CA ASN A 282 -21.76 -2.03 6.18
C ASN A 282 -21.54 -1.32 4.84
N TYR A 283 -21.73 -2.02 3.72
CA TYR A 283 -21.49 -1.48 2.38
C TYR A 283 -22.78 -1.36 1.56
N GLY A 284 -23.92 -1.89 2.04
CA GLY A 284 -25.17 -1.85 1.29
C GLY A 284 -25.12 -2.65 -0.02
N ALA A 285 -24.29 -3.71 -0.06
CA ALA A 285 -24.14 -4.57 -1.22
C ALA A 285 -25.30 -5.57 -1.36
N ASN A 286 -25.52 -6.03 -2.58
CA ASN A 286 -26.48 -7.07 -2.93
C ASN A 286 -25.75 -8.42 -3.06
N VAL A 287 -25.70 -9.22 -2.00
CA VAL A 287 -24.88 -10.43 -1.93
C VAL A 287 -25.68 -11.70 -2.21
N THR A 288 -25.18 -12.50 -3.16
CA THR A 288 -25.57 -13.91 -3.30
C THR A 288 -24.45 -14.79 -2.77
N GLY A 289 -24.67 -15.39 -1.60
CA GLY A 289 -23.74 -16.36 -1.01
C GLY A 289 -24.09 -17.78 -1.43
N LEU A 290 -23.08 -18.63 -1.65
CA LEU A 290 -23.25 -20.02 -2.03
C LEU A 290 -22.54 -20.95 -1.05
N THR A 291 -23.21 -22.02 -0.64
CA THR A 291 -22.60 -23.14 0.09
C THR A 291 -23.30 -24.44 -0.29
N ILE A 292 -22.61 -25.58 -0.19
CA ILE A 292 -23.23 -26.90 -0.39
C ILE A 292 -23.86 -27.45 0.90
N ALA A 293 -23.61 -26.81 2.05
CA ALA A 293 -24.10 -27.26 3.35
C ALA A 293 -25.47 -26.66 3.67
N ARG A 294 -26.45 -27.54 3.95
CA ARG A 294 -27.84 -27.13 4.23
C ARG A 294 -27.94 -26.37 5.55
N HIS A 295 -27.21 -26.81 6.57
CA HIS A 295 -27.21 -26.17 7.89
C HIS A 295 -26.58 -24.78 7.87
N GLN A 296 -25.52 -24.58 7.09
CA GLN A 296 -24.91 -23.26 6.87
C GLN A 296 -25.85 -22.31 6.12
N THR A 297 -26.56 -22.82 5.11
CA THR A 297 -27.55 -22.04 4.36
C THR A 297 -28.68 -21.55 5.27
N ALA A 298 -29.21 -22.43 6.13
CA ALA A 298 -30.25 -22.08 7.09
C ALA A 298 -29.75 -21.03 8.09
N TRP A 299 -28.56 -21.23 8.64
CA TRP A 299 -27.91 -20.30 9.56
C TRP A 299 -27.71 -18.91 8.95
N GLY A 300 -27.09 -18.83 7.78
CA GLY A 300 -26.77 -17.56 7.13
C GLY A 300 -28.00 -16.74 6.77
N ASN A 301 -29.04 -17.40 6.25
CA ASN A 301 -30.31 -16.72 5.97
C ASN A 301 -31.03 -16.26 7.25
N ASP A 302 -30.93 -17.02 8.34
CA ASP A 302 -31.45 -16.59 9.64
C ASP A 302 -30.70 -15.36 10.18
N ALA A 303 -29.37 -15.38 10.10
CA ALA A 303 -28.52 -14.28 10.52
C ALA A 303 -28.77 -12.99 9.71
N LEU A 304 -29.09 -13.10 8.41
CA LEU A 304 -29.50 -11.99 7.55
C LEU A 304 -30.86 -11.42 7.96
N ARG A 305 -31.88 -12.27 8.16
CA ARG A 305 -33.22 -11.86 8.60
C ARG A 305 -33.18 -11.16 9.95
N LYS A 306 -32.47 -11.72 10.94
CA LYS A 306 -32.29 -11.12 12.27
C LYS A 306 -31.60 -9.76 12.21
N ALA A 307 -30.76 -9.53 11.20
CA ALA A 307 -30.09 -8.24 10.98
C ALA A 307 -30.91 -7.25 10.15
N GLY A 308 -32.15 -7.59 9.76
CA GLY A 308 -33.02 -6.74 8.96
C GLY A 308 -32.63 -6.64 7.48
N VAL A 309 -31.77 -7.55 6.97
CA VAL A 309 -31.42 -7.59 5.55
C VAL A 309 -32.49 -8.37 4.79
N PRO A 310 -33.24 -7.74 3.86
CA PRO A 310 -34.28 -8.44 3.12
C PRO A 310 -33.68 -9.41 2.09
N GLU A 311 -34.37 -10.51 1.82
CA GLU A 311 -33.92 -11.54 0.86
C GLU A 311 -33.76 -10.98 -0.56
N SER A 312 -34.47 -9.90 -0.89
CA SER A 312 -34.32 -9.16 -2.16
C SER A 312 -32.98 -8.44 -2.28
N GLN A 313 -32.34 -8.09 -1.15
CA GLN A 313 -31.00 -7.51 -1.13
C GLN A 313 -29.96 -8.63 -1.10
N SER A 314 -30.08 -9.60 -0.18
CA SER A 314 -29.06 -10.64 -0.01
C SER A 314 -29.64 -11.96 0.47
N ARG A 315 -29.08 -13.06 -0.04
CA ARG A 315 -29.53 -14.43 0.26
C ARG A 315 -28.40 -15.43 0.16
N ILE A 316 -28.51 -16.51 0.93
CA ILE A 316 -27.59 -17.66 0.87
C ILE A 316 -28.30 -18.82 0.18
N LEU A 317 -27.66 -19.42 -0.82
CA LEU A 317 -28.19 -20.55 -1.60
C LEU A 317 -27.41 -21.82 -1.29
N CYS A 318 -28.16 -22.91 -1.07
CA CYS A 318 -27.59 -24.26 -0.98
C CYS A 318 -27.33 -24.78 -2.40
N MET A 319 -26.15 -24.51 -2.96
CA MET A 319 -25.84 -24.75 -4.37
C MET A 319 -24.36 -25.08 -4.57
N ASP A 320 -24.07 -26.01 -5.49
CA ASP A 320 -22.73 -26.28 -5.96
C ASP A 320 -22.25 -25.15 -6.89
N TYR A 321 -21.01 -24.69 -6.74
CA TYR A 321 -20.47 -23.60 -7.53
C TYR A 321 -20.46 -23.91 -9.06
N ARG A 322 -20.48 -25.17 -9.44
CA ARG A 322 -20.53 -25.60 -10.85
C ARG A 322 -21.89 -25.33 -11.50
N ASP A 323 -22.94 -25.16 -10.70
CA ASP A 323 -24.32 -25.02 -11.15
C ASP A 323 -24.81 -23.56 -11.07
N ILE A 324 -23.91 -22.59 -10.83
CA ILE A 324 -24.24 -21.16 -10.73
C ILE A 324 -24.78 -20.66 -12.07
N PRO A 325 -25.94 -19.98 -12.09
CA PRO A 325 -26.44 -19.32 -13.30
C PRO A 325 -25.43 -18.31 -13.86
N HIS A 326 -25.21 -18.32 -15.17
CA HIS A 326 -24.29 -17.41 -15.87
C HIS A 326 -24.84 -15.98 -15.94
N MET A 327 -24.82 -15.28 -14.80
CA MET A 327 -25.07 -13.85 -14.72
C MET A 327 -23.80 -13.10 -14.29
N LYS A 328 -23.80 -11.78 -14.54
CA LYS A 328 -22.65 -10.92 -14.22
C LYS A 328 -22.76 -10.33 -12.82
N TYR A 329 -21.63 -10.28 -12.12
CA TYR A 329 -21.48 -9.67 -10.80
C TYR A 329 -20.37 -8.61 -10.83
N ASP A 330 -20.57 -7.53 -10.07
CA ASP A 330 -19.58 -6.47 -9.93
C ASP A 330 -18.35 -6.96 -9.16
N LYS A 331 -18.58 -7.76 -8.10
CA LYS A 331 -17.54 -8.35 -7.26
C LYS A 331 -17.73 -9.86 -7.10
N ILE A 332 -16.62 -10.59 -7.06
CA ILE A 332 -16.60 -12.00 -6.70
C ILE A 332 -15.66 -12.22 -5.52
N THR A 333 -16.09 -13.05 -4.59
CA THR A 333 -15.32 -13.49 -3.43
C THR A 333 -15.26 -15.00 -3.44
N GLN A 334 -14.08 -15.53 -3.17
CA GLN A 334 -13.96 -16.86 -2.61
C GLN A 334 -12.96 -16.76 -1.45
N LEU A 335 -13.28 -17.37 -0.32
CA LEU A 335 -12.39 -17.44 0.83
C LEU A 335 -12.16 -18.89 1.25
N GLU A 336 -10.94 -19.40 1.03
CA GLU A 336 -10.49 -20.76 1.33
C GLU A 336 -11.40 -21.86 0.77
N MET A 337 -11.97 -21.59 -0.42
CA MET A 337 -12.81 -22.53 -1.17
C MET A 337 -12.02 -23.24 -2.27
N GLY A 338 -11.05 -22.57 -2.89
CA GLY A 338 -10.33 -23.11 -4.06
C GLY A 338 -9.50 -24.37 -3.76
N GLU A 339 -9.12 -24.59 -2.50
CA GLU A 339 -8.47 -25.82 -2.02
C GLU A 339 -9.34 -27.07 -2.28
N HIS A 340 -10.66 -26.90 -2.33
CA HIS A 340 -11.64 -27.98 -2.55
C HIS A 340 -11.98 -28.20 -4.03
N VAL A 341 -11.47 -27.38 -4.95
CA VAL A 341 -11.75 -27.51 -6.39
C VAL A 341 -10.91 -28.61 -7.05
N GLY A 342 -9.74 -28.89 -6.49
CA GLY A 342 -8.75 -29.79 -7.06
C GLY A 342 -7.84 -29.12 -8.09
N ILE A 343 -6.54 -29.40 -8.00
CA ILE A 343 -5.46 -28.67 -8.68
C ILE A 343 -5.60 -28.65 -10.21
N ARG A 344 -6.19 -29.71 -10.78
CA ARG A 344 -6.43 -29.85 -12.23
C ARG A 344 -7.61 -29.04 -12.74
N LYS A 345 -8.51 -28.61 -11.86
CA LYS A 345 -9.75 -27.90 -12.20
C LYS A 345 -9.71 -26.40 -11.87
N LEU A 346 -8.69 -25.94 -11.11
CA LEU A 346 -8.53 -24.54 -10.71
C LEU A 346 -8.63 -23.55 -11.87
N THR A 347 -7.96 -23.77 -12.99
CA THR A 347 -8.04 -22.85 -14.15
C THR A 347 -9.46 -22.79 -14.73
N GLY A 348 -10.19 -23.91 -14.76
CA GLY A 348 -11.59 -23.94 -15.22
C GLY A 348 -12.52 -23.21 -14.25
N PHE A 349 -12.31 -23.39 -12.94
CA PHE A 349 -13.04 -22.65 -11.90
C PHE A 349 -12.80 -21.15 -12.01
N PHE A 350 -11.55 -20.70 -12.07
CA PHE A 350 -11.27 -19.28 -12.26
C PHE A 350 -11.80 -18.76 -13.60
N ARG A 351 -11.82 -19.59 -14.65
CA ARG A 351 -12.45 -19.19 -15.92
C ARG A 351 -13.95 -18.96 -15.76
N GLN A 352 -14.65 -19.81 -15.01
CA GLN A 352 -16.05 -19.61 -14.68
C GLN A 352 -16.26 -18.28 -13.92
N CYS A 353 -15.42 -17.98 -12.93
CA CYS A 353 -15.47 -16.69 -12.23
C CYS A 353 -15.20 -15.50 -13.18
N TYR A 354 -14.23 -15.62 -14.08
CA TYR A 354 -13.94 -14.60 -15.10
C TYR A 354 -15.17 -14.33 -15.98
N ASP A 355 -15.85 -15.39 -16.41
CA ASP A 355 -17.04 -15.30 -17.25
C ASP A 355 -18.25 -14.73 -16.49
N MET A 356 -18.29 -14.81 -15.16
CA MET A 356 -19.33 -14.20 -14.32
C MET A 356 -18.96 -12.81 -13.78
N LEU A 357 -17.71 -12.37 -13.91
CA LEU A 357 -17.30 -11.03 -13.46
C LEU A 357 -17.65 -9.97 -14.52
N GLN A 358 -18.05 -8.78 -14.10
CA GLN A 358 -18.10 -7.59 -14.97
C GLN A 358 -16.71 -7.23 -15.50
N ASP A 359 -16.64 -6.47 -16.59
CA ASP A 359 -15.36 -6.13 -17.23
C ASP A 359 -14.50 -5.18 -16.38
N ASP A 360 -15.13 -4.29 -15.62
CA ASP A 360 -14.53 -3.41 -14.60
C ASP A 360 -14.62 -3.99 -13.18
N GLY A 361 -15.12 -5.22 -13.04
CA GLY A 361 -15.24 -5.91 -11.76
C GLY A 361 -13.91 -6.37 -11.18
N ALA A 362 -13.95 -6.77 -9.90
CA ALA A 362 -12.81 -7.33 -9.18
C ALA A 362 -13.17 -8.63 -8.46
N MET A 363 -12.22 -9.56 -8.40
CA MET A 363 -12.36 -10.78 -7.63
C MET A 363 -11.30 -10.83 -6.52
N TYR A 364 -11.74 -11.22 -5.33
CA TYR A 364 -10.90 -11.48 -4.18
C TYR A 364 -10.81 -12.98 -3.91
N VAL A 365 -9.58 -13.47 -3.79
CA VAL A 365 -9.26 -14.90 -3.68
C VAL A 365 -8.39 -15.10 -2.44
N GLN A 366 -8.90 -15.78 -1.40
CA GLN A 366 -8.08 -16.20 -0.26
C GLN A 366 -7.84 -17.70 -0.30
N LEU A 367 -6.58 -18.14 -0.26
CA LEU A 367 -6.21 -19.55 -0.41
C LEU A 367 -5.04 -19.92 0.49
N SER A 368 -5.07 -21.11 1.05
CA SER A 368 -3.95 -21.76 1.73
C SER A 368 -3.10 -22.60 0.78
N GLY A 369 -1.84 -22.79 1.14
CA GLY A 369 -0.89 -23.56 0.34
C GLY A 369 0.38 -23.91 1.09
N LEU A 370 0.96 -25.06 0.75
CA LEU A 370 2.29 -25.44 1.23
C LEU A 370 3.38 -24.68 0.47
N ARG A 371 4.50 -24.42 1.14
CA ARG A 371 5.68 -23.83 0.49
C ARG A 371 6.23 -24.73 -0.61
N GLN A 372 6.71 -24.12 -1.70
CA GLN A 372 7.30 -24.84 -2.82
C GLN A 372 8.63 -25.51 -2.46
N ALA A 373 9.46 -24.83 -1.66
CA ALA A 373 10.69 -25.38 -1.11
C ALA A 373 10.35 -26.28 0.10
N TRP A 374 9.81 -27.46 -0.20
CA TRP A 374 9.21 -28.35 0.78
C TRP A 374 10.24 -29.04 1.67
N GLN A 375 9.85 -29.33 2.91
CA GLN A 375 10.50 -30.25 3.84
C GLN A 375 9.66 -31.52 4.00
N TYR A 376 10.26 -32.63 4.44
CA TYR A 376 9.51 -33.89 4.65
C TYR A 376 8.40 -33.72 5.69
N GLU A 377 8.59 -32.83 6.65
CA GLU A 377 7.54 -32.41 7.57
C GLU A 377 6.29 -31.92 6.84
N ASP A 378 6.44 -31.00 5.88
CA ASP A 378 5.32 -30.39 5.16
C ASP A 378 4.52 -31.46 4.39
N PHE A 379 5.21 -32.47 3.87
CA PHE A 379 4.56 -33.60 3.18
C PHE A 379 3.80 -34.51 4.16
N ILE A 380 4.37 -34.84 5.31
CA ILE A 380 3.67 -35.62 6.35
C ILE A 380 2.45 -34.86 6.87
N TRP A 381 2.59 -33.55 7.07
CA TRP A 381 1.49 -32.66 7.44
C TRP A 381 0.36 -32.68 6.40
N GLY A 382 0.69 -32.51 5.11
CA GLY A 382 -0.30 -32.58 4.03
C GLY A 382 -1.03 -33.93 3.97
N LEU A 383 -0.34 -35.04 4.25
CA LEU A 383 -0.95 -36.37 4.30
C LEU A 383 -1.82 -36.56 5.55
N TYR A 384 -1.44 -35.96 6.69
CA TYR A 384 -2.29 -35.93 7.89
C TYR A 384 -3.61 -35.20 7.61
N LEU A 385 -3.53 -34.01 7.01
CA LEU A 385 -4.70 -33.24 6.59
C LEU A 385 -5.60 -34.06 5.66
N ASN A 386 -5.05 -34.68 4.62
CA ASN A 386 -5.83 -35.49 3.68
C ASN A 386 -6.48 -36.71 4.35
N LYS A 387 -5.79 -37.36 5.29
CA LYS A 387 -6.29 -38.57 5.95
C LYS A 387 -7.41 -38.26 6.95
N TYR A 388 -7.29 -37.18 7.72
CA TYR A 388 -8.12 -36.95 8.92
C TYR A 388 -9.03 -35.72 8.86
N ILE A 389 -8.68 -34.69 8.09
CA ILE A 389 -9.34 -33.38 8.16
C ILE A 389 -10.02 -33.05 6.82
N PHE A 390 -9.24 -32.91 5.75
CA PHE A 390 -9.67 -32.47 4.43
C PHE A 390 -9.41 -33.54 3.37
N ARG A 391 -10.15 -34.65 3.44
CA ARG A 391 -10.03 -35.72 2.44
C ARG A 391 -10.43 -35.20 1.06
N GLY A 392 -9.53 -35.37 0.09
CA GLY A 392 -9.73 -34.92 -1.28
C GLY A 392 -9.49 -33.43 -1.53
N ALA A 393 -9.16 -32.63 -0.51
CA ALA A 393 -8.77 -31.24 -0.74
C ALA A 393 -7.27 -31.14 -1.14
N ASP A 394 -6.98 -30.25 -2.08
CA ASP A 394 -5.65 -29.95 -2.59
C ASP A 394 -5.02 -28.72 -1.91
N ALA A 395 -5.13 -28.63 -0.58
CA ALA A 395 -4.53 -27.58 0.26
C ALA A 395 -2.98 -27.57 0.24
N SER A 396 -2.36 -28.52 -0.47
CA SER A 396 -0.91 -28.57 -0.73
C SER A 396 -0.46 -27.65 -1.87
N THR A 397 -1.40 -26.99 -2.56
CA THR A 397 -1.11 -26.21 -3.75
C THR A 397 -0.29 -24.94 -3.43
N PRO A 398 0.91 -24.76 -3.99
CA PRO A 398 1.76 -23.60 -3.75
C PRO A 398 1.27 -22.36 -4.52
N LEU A 399 1.64 -21.16 -4.05
CA LEU A 399 1.24 -19.87 -4.62
C LEU A 399 1.41 -19.76 -6.14
N TRP A 400 2.55 -20.20 -6.67
CA TRP A 400 2.86 -20.07 -8.09
C TRP A 400 1.81 -20.76 -8.98
N ASN A 401 1.21 -21.86 -8.49
CA ASN A 401 0.21 -22.58 -9.24
C ASN A 401 -1.13 -21.84 -9.26
N TYR A 402 -1.52 -21.21 -8.14
CA TYR A 402 -2.71 -20.35 -8.10
C TYR A 402 -2.56 -19.15 -9.04
N VAL A 403 -1.43 -18.45 -8.99
CA VAL A 403 -1.11 -17.33 -9.90
C VAL A 403 -1.18 -17.79 -11.35
N ARG A 404 -0.50 -18.90 -11.68
CA ARG A 404 -0.56 -19.50 -13.03
C ARG A 404 -1.99 -19.81 -13.46
N SER A 405 -2.80 -20.37 -12.57
CA SER A 405 -4.18 -20.74 -12.89
C SER A 405 -5.08 -19.53 -13.11
N LEU A 406 -4.91 -18.46 -12.32
CA LEU A 406 -5.62 -17.18 -12.48
C LEU A 406 -5.24 -16.48 -13.79
N GLU A 407 -3.95 -16.37 -14.08
CA GLU A 407 -3.47 -15.75 -15.33
C GLU A 407 -3.94 -16.52 -16.55
N ARG A 408 -3.88 -17.86 -16.52
CA ARG A 408 -4.41 -18.71 -17.61
C ARG A 408 -5.92 -18.61 -17.79
N ALA A 409 -6.67 -18.23 -16.76
CA ALA A 409 -8.10 -17.96 -16.87
C ALA A 409 -8.42 -16.61 -17.54
N GLY A 410 -7.43 -15.71 -17.63
CA GLY A 410 -7.54 -14.38 -18.24
C GLY A 410 -7.50 -13.22 -17.24
N PHE A 411 -7.17 -13.48 -15.97
CA PHE A 411 -7.04 -12.44 -14.95
C PHE A 411 -5.66 -11.77 -14.96
N GLU A 412 -5.63 -10.50 -14.56
CA GLU A 412 -4.45 -9.73 -14.17
C GLU A 412 -4.37 -9.73 -12.63
N ILE A 413 -3.19 -10.06 -12.08
CA ILE A 413 -2.95 -10.01 -10.63
C ILE A 413 -2.70 -8.55 -10.21
N LYS A 414 -3.55 -8.00 -9.34
CA LYS A 414 -3.40 -6.65 -8.78
C LYS A 414 -2.46 -6.60 -7.57
N GLY A 415 -2.49 -7.66 -6.77
CA GLY A 415 -1.70 -7.77 -5.55
C GLY A 415 -1.85 -9.14 -4.90
N VAL A 416 -0.82 -9.51 -4.14
CA VAL A 416 -0.76 -10.73 -3.33
C VAL A 416 -0.25 -10.36 -1.95
N ASP A 417 -1.03 -10.65 -0.91
CA ASP A 417 -0.62 -10.50 0.49
C ASP A 417 -0.48 -11.88 1.12
N THR A 418 0.63 -12.13 1.80
CA THR A 418 0.85 -13.38 2.55
C THR A 418 0.43 -13.17 4.00
N VAL A 419 -0.54 -13.95 4.47
CA VAL A 419 -1.19 -13.77 5.78
C VAL A 419 -1.01 -14.95 6.74
N GLY A 420 -0.05 -15.85 6.48
CA GLY A 420 0.20 -17.05 7.32
C GLY A 420 0.39 -16.77 8.81
N VAL A 421 1.08 -15.68 9.19
CA VAL A 421 1.23 -15.31 10.61
C VAL A 421 -0.09 -14.89 11.26
N HIS A 422 -0.99 -14.23 10.50
CA HIS A 422 -2.33 -13.89 10.98
C HIS A 422 -3.19 -15.15 11.12
N TYR A 423 -2.99 -16.12 10.22
CA TYR A 423 -3.64 -17.41 10.32
C TYR A 423 -3.19 -18.17 11.56
N SER A 424 -1.88 -18.18 11.86
CA SER A 424 -1.36 -18.74 13.11
C SER A 424 -2.02 -18.10 14.35
N GLY A 425 -2.15 -16.77 14.36
CA GLY A 425 -2.88 -16.05 15.39
C GLY A 425 -4.33 -16.53 15.53
N THR A 426 -5.05 -16.70 14.41
CA THR A 426 -6.43 -17.21 14.38
C THR A 426 -6.52 -18.64 14.93
N LEU A 427 -5.65 -19.53 14.44
CA LEU A 427 -5.58 -20.93 14.83
C LEU A 427 -5.24 -21.10 16.32
N TRP A 428 -4.46 -20.19 16.88
CA TRP A 428 -4.14 -20.17 18.31
C TRP A 428 -5.38 -19.89 19.17
N ARG A 429 -6.28 -19.00 18.73
CA ARG A 429 -7.58 -18.78 19.39
C ARG A 429 -8.45 -20.03 19.25
N TRP A 430 -8.52 -20.62 18.04
CA TRP A 430 -9.27 -21.86 17.80
C TRP A 430 -8.78 -23.02 18.66
N TYR A 431 -7.47 -23.20 18.80
CA TYR A 431 -6.87 -24.21 19.66
C TYR A 431 -7.31 -24.04 21.12
N ARG A 432 -7.23 -22.81 21.66
CA ARG A 432 -7.66 -22.54 23.04
C ARG A 432 -9.17 -22.73 23.24
N ASN A 433 -9.98 -22.35 22.26
CA ASN A 433 -11.43 -22.60 22.29
C ASN A 433 -11.73 -24.11 22.29
N TRP A 434 -11.03 -24.89 21.47
CA TRP A 434 -11.15 -26.34 21.42
C TRP A 434 -10.80 -26.98 22.78
N LEU A 435 -9.69 -26.55 23.40
CA LEU A 435 -9.31 -27.02 24.73
C LEU A 435 -10.30 -26.58 25.82
N GLY A 436 -10.87 -25.38 25.71
CA GLY A 436 -11.90 -24.88 26.63
C GLY A 436 -13.19 -25.69 26.60
N ASN A 437 -13.48 -26.36 25.48
CA ASN A 437 -14.67 -27.20 25.29
C ASN A 437 -14.40 -28.71 25.44
N ILE A 438 -13.26 -29.10 26.01
CA ILE A 438 -12.77 -30.49 26.03
C ILE A 438 -13.80 -31.50 26.54
N ASP A 439 -14.48 -31.22 27.65
CA ASP A 439 -15.43 -32.16 28.26
C ASP A 439 -16.66 -32.36 27.38
N THR A 440 -17.19 -31.27 26.82
CA THR A 440 -18.33 -31.27 25.90
C THR A 440 -18.00 -32.02 24.60
N ILE A 441 -16.83 -31.76 24.02
CA ILE A 441 -16.36 -32.43 22.79
C ILE A 441 -16.21 -33.93 23.02
N LYS A 442 -15.55 -34.32 24.11
CA LYS A 442 -15.33 -35.74 24.43
C LYS A 442 -16.64 -36.47 24.73
N ALA A 443 -17.58 -35.82 25.43
CA ALA A 443 -18.89 -36.38 25.69
C ALA A 443 -19.68 -36.64 24.38
N LYS A 444 -19.57 -35.74 23.39
CA LYS A 444 -20.33 -35.84 22.13
C LYS A 444 -19.66 -36.70 21.05
N TYR A 445 -18.37 -36.51 20.80
CA TYR A 445 -17.64 -37.12 19.67
C TYR A 445 -16.56 -38.13 20.10
N GLY A 446 -16.31 -38.27 21.40
CA GLY A 446 -15.34 -39.21 21.94
C GLY A 446 -13.89 -38.73 21.91
N GLN A 447 -13.03 -39.46 22.64
CA GLN A 447 -11.63 -39.10 22.88
C GLN A 447 -10.77 -39.07 21.61
N ARG A 448 -10.98 -40.01 20.68
CA ARG A 448 -10.20 -40.08 19.43
C ARG A 448 -10.42 -38.83 18.59
N TRP A 449 -11.67 -38.41 18.43
CA TRP A 449 -12.02 -37.21 17.65
C TRP A 449 -11.39 -35.96 18.25
N PHE A 450 -11.47 -35.82 19.57
CA PHE A 450 -10.79 -34.75 20.29
C PHE A 450 -9.30 -34.68 19.96
N ARG A 451 -8.59 -35.81 20.00
CA ARG A 451 -7.14 -35.89 19.70
C ARG A 451 -6.80 -35.57 18.25
N ILE A 452 -7.66 -35.96 17.29
CA ILE A 452 -7.49 -35.59 15.87
C ILE A 452 -7.44 -34.08 15.73
N TRP A 453 -8.42 -33.39 16.30
CA TRP A 453 -8.55 -31.94 16.18
C TRP A 453 -7.57 -31.17 17.07
N GLU A 454 -7.23 -31.69 18.25
CA GLU A 454 -6.19 -31.11 19.10
C GLU A 454 -4.85 -31.07 18.36
N LEU A 455 -4.43 -32.19 17.77
CA LEU A 455 -3.18 -32.27 17.01
C LEU A 455 -3.23 -31.44 15.72
N PHE A 456 -4.37 -31.46 15.00
CA PHE A 456 -4.60 -30.63 13.83
C PHE A 456 -4.43 -29.14 14.14
N LEU A 457 -5.14 -28.62 15.15
CA LEU A 457 -5.10 -27.21 15.51
C LEU A 457 -3.71 -26.81 16.00
N ALA A 458 -3.08 -27.61 16.87
CA ALA A 458 -1.73 -27.36 17.36
C ALA A 458 -0.70 -27.29 16.22
N TRP A 459 -0.67 -28.29 15.33
CA TRP A 459 0.29 -28.29 14.23
C TRP A 459 -0.01 -27.20 13.21
N SER A 460 -1.29 -26.85 12.99
CA SER A 460 -1.65 -25.72 12.12
C SER A 460 -1.12 -24.39 12.64
N VAL A 461 -1.16 -24.12 13.96
CA VAL A 461 -0.57 -22.90 14.56
C VAL A 461 0.90 -22.79 14.17
N ILE A 462 1.65 -23.88 14.30
CA ILE A 462 3.09 -23.96 13.97
C ILE A 462 3.29 -23.77 12.46
N ALA A 463 2.58 -24.55 11.65
CA ALA A 463 2.77 -24.61 10.21
C ALA A 463 2.50 -23.25 9.53
N SER A 464 1.49 -22.51 9.99
CA SER A 464 1.17 -21.19 9.48
C SER A 464 2.13 -20.09 9.93
N ARG A 465 2.65 -20.18 11.15
CA ARG A 465 3.63 -19.22 11.68
C ARG A 465 4.96 -19.29 10.96
N GLN A 466 5.44 -20.50 10.68
CA GLN A 466 6.77 -20.74 10.10
C GLN A 466 6.76 -20.78 8.56
N GLY A 467 5.60 -20.58 7.92
CA GLY A 467 5.47 -20.58 6.47
C GLY A 467 5.51 -21.96 5.80
N SER A 468 5.40 -23.05 6.57
CA SER A 468 5.20 -24.40 6.02
C SER A 468 3.89 -24.50 5.24
N ALA A 469 2.81 -24.04 5.85
CA ALA A 469 1.46 -23.96 5.29
C ALA A 469 0.93 -22.54 5.51
N THR A 470 1.03 -21.69 4.50
CA THR A 470 0.66 -20.28 4.61
C THR A 470 -0.69 -20.01 3.93
N CYS A 471 -1.20 -18.79 4.08
CA CYS A 471 -2.40 -18.30 3.41
C CYS A 471 -2.08 -17.03 2.61
N PHE A 472 -2.74 -16.89 1.47
CA PHE A 472 -2.55 -15.80 0.51
C PHE A 472 -3.87 -15.13 0.22
N GLN A 473 -3.86 -13.79 0.16
CA GLN A 473 -4.97 -12.97 -0.30
C GLN A 473 -4.58 -12.34 -1.64
N ILE A 474 -5.29 -12.70 -2.71
CA ILE A 474 -5.00 -12.30 -4.08
C ILE A 474 -6.17 -11.47 -4.60
N LEU A 475 -5.89 -10.23 -5.00
CA LEU A 475 -6.84 -9.40 -5.71
C LEU A 475 -6.58 -9.50 -7.21
N VAL A 476 -7.62 -9.74 -8.00
CA VAL A 476 -7.51 -9.84 -9.46
C VAL A 476 -8.61 -9.04 -10.17
N VAL A 477 -8.30 -8.61 -11.38
CA VAL A 477 -9.25 -8.01 -12.32
C VAL A 477 -9.09 -8.68 -13.68
N LYS A 478 -10.03 -8.48 -14.61
CA LYS A 478 -9.84 -9.01 -15.97
C LYS A 478 -8.65 -8.35 -16.66
N ASN A 479 -7.84 -9.15 -17.35
CA ASN A 479 -6.74 -8.65 -18.17
C ASN A 479 -7.23 -8.22 -19.56
N LEU A 480 -8.07 -7.19 -19.61
CA LEU A 480 -8.53 -6.57 -20.84
C LEU A 480 -7.70 -5.32 -21.14
N ASN A 481 -7.58 -4.97 -22.43
CA ASN A 481 -6.95 -3.70 -22.82
C ASN A 481 -7.77 -2.49 -22.35
N SER A 482 -9.09 -2.64 -22.24
CA SER A 482 -10.03 -1.62 -21.74
C SER A 482 -10.00 -1.45 -20.21
N THR A 483 -9.32 -2.32 -19.46
CA THR A 483 -9.25 -2.20 -18.00
C THR A 483 -8.54 -0.90 -17.60
N HIS A 484 -9.26 0.02 -16.95
CA HIS A 484 -8.73 1.30 -16.46
C HIS A 484 -7.81 1.11 -15.24
N ARG A 485 -6.56 0.71 -15.49
CA ARG A 485 -5.58 0.37 -14.43
C ARG A 485 -5.35 1.49 -13.43
N VAL A 486 -5.44 2.75 -13.86
CA VAL A 486 -5.30 3.94 -13.02
C VAL A 486 -6.30 3.96 -11.85
N ASN A 487 -7.53 3.45 -12.06
CA ASN A 487 -8.56 3.40 -11.03
C ASN A 487 -8.20 2.42 -9.90
N GLY A 488 -7.31 1.46 -10.16
CA GLY A 488 -6.84 0.50 -9.17
C GLY A 488 -5.68 0.99 -8.31
N ILE A 489 -5.13 2.19 -8.54
CA ILE A 489 -4.01 2.71 -7.74
C ILE A 489 -4.46 2.92 -6.28
N ALA A 490 -5.67 3.44 -6.06
CA ALA A 490 -6.19 3.71 -4.72
C ALA A 490 -6.36 2.44 -3.87
N SER A 491 -6.59 1.29 -4.49
CA SER A 491 -6.75 0.00 -3.81
C SER A 491 -5.43 -0.78 -3.65
N GLN A 492 -4.28 -0.21 -4.03
CA GLN A 492 -2.95 -0.77 -3.78
C GLN A 492 -2.41 -0.32 -2.41
N PHE A 493 -3.06 -0.78 -1.35
CA PHE A 493 -2.78 -0.35 0.02
C PHE A 493 -1.32 -0.58 0.45
N GLY A 494 -0.69 -1.68 0.02
CA GLY A 494 0.72 -1.97 0.34
C GLY A 494 1.70 -0.91 -0.20
N LEU A 495 1.46 -0.40 -1.41
CA LEU A 495 2.28 0.68 -1.99
C LEU A 495 2.00 2.02 -1.30
N SER A 496 0.73 2.30 -1.03
CA SER A 496 0.31 3.55 -0.37
C SER A 496 0.87 3.64 1.05
N ALA A 497 0.79 2.56 1.83
CA ALA A 497 1.33 2.49 3.18
C ALA A 497 2.87 2.59 3.21
N ALA A 498 3.57 1.94 2.27
CA ALA A 498 5.02 2.06 2.16
C ALA A 498 5.46 3.50 1.83
N LEU A 499 4.73 4.17 0.93
CA LEU A 499 4.98 5.57 0.59
C LEU A 499 4.69 6.50 1.77
N GLU A 500 3.59 6.27 2.49
CA GLU A 500 3.24 7.02 3.70
C GLU A 500 4.31 6.84 4.80
N ALA A 501 4.76 5.61 5.05
CA ALA A 501 5.85 5.34 5.99
C ALA A 501 7.13 6.08 5.59
N SER A 502 7.47 6.09 4.29
CA SER A 502 8.61 6.85 3.77
C SER A 502 8.43 8.36 3.97
N ARG A 503 7.23 8.91 3.74
CA ARG A 503 6.89 10.31 3.97
C ARG A 503 6.98 10.69 5.45
N LYS A 504 6.42 9.87 6.34
CA LYS A 504 6.44 10.05 7.80
C LYS A 504 7.87 9.98 8.35
N ALA A 505 8.70 9.09 7.80
CA ALA A 505 10.14 9.03 8.09
C ALA A 505 10.95 10.17 7.44
N GLY A 506 10.31 11.03 6.64
CA GLY A 506 10.95 12.11 5.90
C GLY A 506 11.86 11.67 4.75
N LYS A 507 11.78 10.41 4.32
CA LYS A 507 12.61 9.79 3.26
C LYS A 507 12.05 9.97 1.85
N SER A 508 10.73 10.12 1.71
CA SER A 508 10.06 10.50 0.45
C SER A 508 9.38 11.85 0.65
N LYS A 509 10.16 12.92 0.56
CA LYS A 509 9.64 14.27 0.43
C LYS A 509 9.81 14.69 -1.01
N LEU A 510 8.71 15.10 -1.64
CA LEU A 510 8.84 16.04 -2.75
C LEU A 510 9.35 17.33 -2.11
N GLN A 511 10.66 17.56 -2.16
CA GLN A 511 11.23 18.86 -1.83
C GLN A 511 10.72 19.83 -2.91
N ALA A 512 9.58 20.46 -2.64
CA ALA A 512 9.34 21.77 -3.21
C ALA A 512 10.41 22.66 -2.59
N VAL A 513 11.40 23.05 -3.38
CA VAL A 513 12.42 24.02 -3.01
C VAL A 513 11.72 25.36 -2.80
N GLY A 514 11.77 25.90 -1.57
CA GLY A 514 11.19 27.21 -1.24
C GLY A 514 10.21 27.22 -0.06
N ALA A 515 9.84 28.42 0.37
CA ALA A 515 8.87 28.66 1.44
C ALA A 515 7.43 28.42 0.98
N ARG A 516 6.56 28.06 1.94
CA ARG A 516 5.10 27.96 1.75
C ARG A 516 4.41 28.93 2.70
N LEU A 517 3.56 29.77 2.12
CA LEU A 517 2.78 30.77 2.83
C LEU A 517 1.31 30.39 2.76
N ASN A 518 0.62 30.54 3.87
CA ASN A 518 -0.83 30.44 3.93
C ASN A 518 -1.35 31.68 4.65
N LEU A 519 -1.91 32.61 3.89
CA LEU A 519 -2.24 33.98 4.30
C LEU A 519 -3.73 34.27 4.07
N PRO A 520 -4.39 35.15 4.85
CA PRO A 520 -5.75 35.63 4.53
C PRO A 520 -5.76 36.37 3.20
N ALA A 521 -6.61 35.95 2.25
CA ALA A 521 -6.64 36.53 0.91
C ALA A 521 -7.07 38.01 0.92
N GLU A 522 -8.02 38.38 1.78
CA GLU A 522 -8.55 39.75 1.93
C GLU A 522 -7.49 40.81 2.26
N GLN A 523 -6.34 40.40 2.81
CA GLN A 523 -5.24 41.31 3.10
C GLN A 523 -4.53 41.75 1.83
N PHE A 524 -4.55 40.93 0.77
CA PHE A 524 -3.79 41.13 -0.47
C PHE A 524 -4.67 41.33 -1.69
N LEU A 525 -5.89 40.78 -1.69
CA LEU A 525 -6.80 40.74 -2.84
C LEU A 525 -8.18 41.33 -2.52
N TYR A 526 -8.77 41.95 -3.54
CA TYR A 526 -10.14 42.45 -3.55
C TYR A 526 -10.83 42.13 -4.89
N PRO A 527 -12.13 41.75 -4.93
CA PRO A 527 -13.00 41.51 -3.79
C PRO A 527 -12.65 40.19 -3.08
N ASN A 528 -13.16 40.01 -1.85
CA ASN A 528 -13.13 38.71 -1.20
C ASN A 528 -14.11 37.76 -1.92
N ILE A 529 -13.65 36.58 -2.30
CA ILE A 529 -14.43 35.58 -3.05
C ILE A 529 -14.64 34.36 -2.15
N GLU A 530 -15.90 33.94 -2.02
CA GLU A 530 -16.29 32.78 -1.23
C GLU A 530 -15.57 31.50 -1.69
N GLY A 531 -14.94 30.79 -0.76
CA GLY A 531 -14.11 29.60 -1.02
C GLY A 531 -12.66 29.90 -1.40
N HIS A 532 -12.27 31.17 -1.54
CA HIS A 532 -10.89 31.61 -1.74
C HIS A 532 -10.44 32.62 -0.67
N GLU A 533 -10.77 32.36 0.59
CA GLU A 533 -10.44 33.23 1.73
C GLU A 533 -8.95 33.14 2.13
N ARG A 534 -8.20 32.20 1.54
CA ARG A 534 -6.81 31.89 1.91
C ARG A 534 -5.92 31.77 0.67
N LEU A 535 -4.88 32.59 0.61
CA LEU A 535 -3.78 32.45 -0.33
C LEU A 535 -2.81 31.37 0.15
N ARG A 536 -2.77 30.23 -0.55
CA ARG A 536 -1.85 29.11 -0.27
C ARG A 536 -0.77 29.07 -1.33
N ILE A 537 0.27 29.87 -1.13
CA ILE A 537 1.20 30.29 -2.18
C ILE A 537 2.64 29.91 -1.84
N PRO A 538 3.48 29.65 -2.86
CA PRO A 538 4.92 29.53 -2.70
C PRO A 538 5.55 30.93 -2.56
N SER A 539 6.86 30.96 -2.35
CA SER A 539 7.71 32.12 -2.62
C SER A 539 8.90 31.65 -3.44
N TYR A 540 8.92 32.02 -4.73
CA TYR A 540 9.94 31.58 -5.69
C TYR A 540 11.24 32.40 -5.58
N SER A 541 12.35 31.74 -5.88
CA SER A 541 13.67 32.35 -6.12
C SER A 541 14.21 31.77 -7.41
N PHE A 542 14.89 32.59 -8.21
CA PHE A 542 15.39 32.20 -9.52
C PHE A 542 16.90 32.23 -9.55
N LEU A 543 17.50 31.12 -9.96
CA LEU A 543 18.93 31.04 -10.26
C LEU A 543 19.14 31.28 -11.76
N ILE A 544 19.77 32.41 -12.10
CA ILE A 544 20.14 32.74 -13.47
C ILE A 544 21.62 32.39 -13.66
N THR A 545 21.90 31.52 -14.63
CA THR A 545 23.28 31.14 -15.00
C THR A 545 23.62 31.67 -16.37
N HIS A 546 24.52 32.65 -16.43
CA HIS A 546 25.05 33.15 -17.70
C HIS A 546 26.35 32.41 -18.08
N PRO A 547 26.49 31.88 -19.31
CA PRO A 547 27.62 31.04 -19.70
C PRO A 547 29.01 31.67 -19.49
N SER A 548 29.11 32.99 -19.68
CA SER A 548 30.38 33.74 -19.58
C SER A 548 30.41 34.77 -18.45
N LYS A 549 29.25 35.12 -17.88
CA LYS A 549 29.12 36.22 -16.90
C LYS A 549 28.85 35.70 -15.48
N GLY A 550 28.64 34.40 -15.29
CA GLY A 550 28.50 33.78 -13.98
C GLY A 550 27.05 33.66 -13.52
N ARG A 551 26.85 33.38 -12.23
CA ARG A 551 25.54 33.12 -11.64
C ARG A 551 25.05 34.30 -10.81
N VAL A 552 23.75 34.57 -10.89
CA VAL A 552 23.07 35.57 -10.07
C VAL A 552 21.74 35.01 -9.56
N LEU A 553 21.23 35.56 -8.47
CA LEU A 553 19.94 35.17 -7.87
C LEU A 553 18.94 36.31 -7.97
N PHE A 554 17.73 36.03 -8.43
CA PHE A 554 16.59 36.94 -8.32
C PHE A 554 15.68 36.45 -7.20
N ASP A 555 15.62 37.24 -6.12
CA ASP A 555 15.09 36.92 -4.80
C ASP A 555 15.75 35.72 -4.09
N LEU A 556 15.54 35.63 -2.78
CA LEU A 556 16.06 34.58 -1.89
C LEU A 556 14.97 33.83 -1.12
N SER A 557 13.69 34.06 -1.46
CA SER A 557 12.56 33.53 -0.71
C SER A 557 12.59 33.94 0.78
N VAL A 558 11.92 33.17 1.65
CA VAL A 558 11.91 33.37 3.10
C VAL A 558 13.11 32.66 3.74
N ARG A 559 13.73 33.30 4.74
CA ARG A 559 14.73 32.63 5.60
C ARG A 559 14.09 31.59 6.53
N LYS A 560 14.77 30.47 6.75
CA LYS A 560 14.34 29.33 7.56
C LYS A 560 14.16 29.70 9.03
N ASP A 561 15.04 30.56 9.53
CA ASP A 561 15.01 31.11 10.88
C ASP A 561 14.22 32.43 10.92
N ILE A 562 12.91 32.35 10.62
CA ILE A 562 12.00 33.51 10.55
C ILE A 562 12.04 34.43 11.79
N GLN A 563 12.37 33.89 12.96
CA GLN A 563 12.54 34.64 14.21
C GLN A 563 13.72 35.64 14.16
N ASN A 564 14.66 35.46 13.25
CA ASN A 564 15.83 36.32 13.04
C ASN A 564 15.61 37.38 11.95
N LEU A 565 14.38 37.53 11.44
CA LEU A 565 13.98 38.72 10.67
C LEU A 565 14.04 39.98 11.56
N ALA A 566 13.97 41.17 10.94
CA ALA A 566 13.84 42.41 11.72
C ALA A 566 12.59 42.32 12.64
N PRO A 567 12.63 42.85 13.89
CA PRO A 567 11.55 42.66 14.84
C PRO A 567 10.18 43.11 14.35
N VAL A 568 10.09 44.20 13.58
CA VAL A 568 8.85 44.67 12.96
C VAL A 568 8.19 43.57 12.11
N THR A 569 9.00 42.81 11.38
CA THR A 569 8.57 41.73 10.49
C THR A 569 8.30 40.45 11.27
N ALA A 570 9.24 40.02 12.12
CA ALA A 570 9.11 38.81 12.92
C ALA A 570 7.88 38.86 13.85
N ASN A 571 7.63 40.01 14.47
CA ASN A 571 6.46 40.20 15.33
C ASN A 571 5.16 40.17 14.52
N ARG A 572 5.15 40.71 13.30
CA ARG A 572 4.00 40.64 12.41
C ARG A 572 3.66 39.21 12.00
N ILE A 573 4.67 38.42 11.59
CA ILE A 573 4.48 37.01 11.22
C ILE A 573 3.96 36.19 12.41
N ASN A 574 4.47 36.45 13.62
CA ASN A 574 4.07 35.72 14.82
C ASN A 574 2.79 36.24 15.48
N ASN A 575 2.23 37.35 15.01
CA ASN A 575 1.00 37.90 15.57
C ASN A 575 -0.21 37.04 15.14
N PRO A 576 -0.91 36.36 16.08
CA PRO A 576 -2.05 35.52 15.74
C PRO A 576 -3.18 36.26 15.01
N SER A 577 -3.33 37.57 15.24
CA SER A 577 -4.36 38.37 14.58
C SER A 577 -4.11 38.55 13.08
N MET A 578 -2.88 38.37 12.61
CA MET A 578 -2.55 38.44 11.18
C MET A 578 -3.03 37.18 10.44
N GLY A 579 -3.20 36.05 11.13
CA GLY A 579 -3.65 34.80 10.53
C GLY A 579 -2.66 34.16 9.54
N TRP A 580 -1.38 34.55 9.59
CA TRP A 580 -0.33 34.06 8.70
C TRP A 580 0.22 32.72 9.18
N LYS A 581 0.48 31.81 8.23
CA LYS A 581 1.18 30.55 8.49
C LYS A 581 2.31 30.42 7.48
N VAL A 582 3.53 30.49 7.99
CA VAL A 582 4.76 30.47 7.19
C VAL A 582 5.50 29.18 7.49
N THR A 583 5.81 28.40 6.46
CA THR A 583 6.60 27.16 6.58
C THR A 583 7.80 27.24 5.64
N VAL A 584 8.99 27.14 6.22
CA VAL A 584 10.24 27.24 5.46
C VAL A 584 11.08 25.98 5.72
N PRO A 585 11.07 25.00 4.80
CA PRO A 585 11.85 23.77 4.99
C PRO A 585 13.36 24.01 4.97
N GLN A 586 13.82 24.92 4.10
CA GLN A 586 15.22 25.15 3.78
C GLN A 586 15.44 26.55 3.21
N ASP A 587 16.62 27.13 3.45
CA ASP A 587 17.07 28.38 2.85
C ASP A 587 17.50 28.20 1.39
N VAL A 588 17.44 29.26 0.57
CA VAL A 588 18.04 29.26 -0.77
C VAL A 588 19.55 28.95 -0.73
N PRO A 589 20.38 29.60 0.10
CA PRO A 589 21.79 29.22 0.28
C PRO A 589 22.01 27.72 0.56
N ASP A 590 21.24 27.16 1.50
CA ASP A 590 21.36 25.76 1.88
C ASP A 590 20.96 24.84 0.70
N THR A 591 19.99 25.26 -0.11
CA THR A 591 19.56 24.55 -1.32
C THR A 591 20.67 24.55 -2.38
N LEU A 592 21.33 25.69 -2.61
CA LEU A 592 22.42 25.80 -3.57
C LEU A 592 23.59 24.89 -3.19
N VAL A 593 24.04 24.96 -1.94
CA VAL A 593 25.16 24.15 -1.42
C VAL A 593 24.81 22.66 -1.46
N ALA A 594 23.60 22.27 -1.06
CA ALA A 594 23.16 20.88 -1.11
C ALA A 594 23.15 20.29 -2.53
N ASN A 595 23.13 21.14 -3.55
CA ASN A 595 23.12 20.76 -4.96
C ASN A 595 24.40 21.18 -5.71
N GLY A 596 25.49 21.39 -4.99
CA GLY A 596 26.83 21.56 -5.56
C GLY A 596 27.10 22.95 -6.16
N ILE A 597 26.36 23.98 -5.76
CA ILE A 597 26.66 25.37 -6.10
C ILE A 597 27.21 26.06 -4.86
N GLU A 598 28.47 26.47 -4.92
CA GLU A 598 29.11 27.17 -3.83
C GLU A 598 28.67 28.64 -3.80
N LEU A 599 28.45 29.20 -2.61
CA LEU A 599 27.86 30.54 -2.46
C LEU A 599 28.73 31.66 -3.05
N HIS A 600 30.06 31.45 -3.13
CA HIS A 600 30.98 32.40 -3.75
C HIS A 600 30.86 32.48 -5.28
N GLU A 601 30.17 31.53 -5.91
CA GLU A 601 29.88 31.56 -7.35
C GLU A 601 28.73 32.53 -7.69
N ILE A 602 27.94 32.94 -6.69
CA ILE A 602 26.85 33.92 -6.85
C ILE A 602 27.43 35.33 -6.79
N LYS A 603 27.39 36.03 -7.93
CA LYS A 603 27.97 37.38 -8.06
C LYS A 603 27.06 38.46 -7.50
N SER A 604 25.76 38.34 -7.74
CA SER A 604 24.78 39.35 -7.35
C SER A 604 23.48 38.68 -6.90
N ILE A 605 22.84 39.29 -5.91
CA ILE A 605 21.49 38.99 -5.45
C ILE A 605 20.63 40.21 -5.75
N PHE A 606 19.57 40.03 -6.53
CA PHE A 606 18.56 41.04 -6.76
C PHE A 606 17.44 40.84 -5.75
N TRP A 607 17.13 41.86 -4.97
CA TRP A 607 15.86 41.91 -4.26
C TRP A 607 14.85 42.60 -5.15
N SER A 608 13.79 41.88 -5.53
CA SER A 608 12.64 42.48 -6.19
C SER A 608 12.09 43.62 -5.35
N HIS A 609 12.04 43.45 -4.03
CA HIS A 609 11.77 44.47 -3.02
C HIS A 609 12.07 43.94 -1.60
N HIS A 610 11.74 44.75 -0.57
CA HIS A 610 12.18 44.53 0.81
C HIS A 610 11.37 43.53 1.64
N HIS A 611 10.27 42.98 1.14
CA HIS A 611 9.41 42.11 1.94
C HIS A 611 10.10 40.79 2.32
N PHE A 612 9.65 40.19 3.43
CA PHE A 612 10.36 39.11 4.12
C PHE A 612 10.47 37.82 3.32
N GLU A 613 9.54 37.64 2.39
CA GLU A 613 9.39 36.52 1.49
C GLU A 613 10.18 36.65 0.19
N HIS A 614 11.01 37.69 0.08
CA HIS A 614 11.93 37.91 -1.05
C HIS A 614 13.39 38.05 -0.62
N ILE A 615 13.63 38.51 0.61
CA ILE A 615 14.98 38.94 1.02
C ILE A 615 15.90 37.83 1.54
N GLY A 616 15.35 36.72 2.05
CA GLY A 616 16.11 35.58 2.58
C GLY A 616 17.17 35.93 3.64
N ASP A 617 18.34 35.30 3.55
CA ASP A 617 19.50 35.58 4.41
C ASP A 617 20.76 35.87 3.59
N PRO A 618 20.97 37.13 3.14
CA PRO A 618 22.14 37.48 2.34
C PRO A 618 23.45 37.35 3.13
N SER A 619 23.40 37.33 4.47
CA SER A 619 24.58 37.23 5.33
C SER A 619 25.33 35.90 5.17
N LYS A 620 24.66 34.85 4.64
CA LYS A 620 25.28 33.57 4.30
C LYS A 620 26.19 33.63 3.06
N PHE A 621 26.00 34.62 2.20
CA PHE A 621 26.85 34.82 1.02
C PHE A 621 28.10 35.64 1.36
N PRO A 622 29.22 35.43 0.66
CA PRO A 622 30.43 36.23 0.84
C PRO A 622 30.18 37.73 0.64
N SER A 623 31.00 38.57 1.27
CA SER A 623 30.96 40.03 1.11
C SER A 623 31.17 40.52 -0.33
N SER A 624 31.76 39.68 -1.19
CA SER A 624 31.92 39.95 -2.62
C SER A 624 30.62 39.83 -3.42
N THR A 625 29.58 39.20 -2.87
CA THR A 625 28.26 39.11 -3.52
C THR A 625 27.54 40.45 -3.39
N GLU A 626 27.33 41.11 -4.52
CA GLU A 626 26.63 42.40 -4.60
C GLU A 626 25.14 42.23 -4.31
N LEU A 627 24.57 43.17 -3.55
CA LEU A 627 23.13 43.26 -3.34
C LEU A 627 22.57 44.37 -4.22
N VAL A 628 21.65 44.03 -5.11
CA VAL A 628 21.05 44.97 -6.05
C VAL A 628 19.59 45.21 -5.66
N VAL A 629 19.20 46.48 -5.60
CA VAL A 629 17.88 46.94 -5.15
C VAL A 629 17.33 48.00 -6.11
N GLY A 630 16.01 48.14 -6.17
CA GLY A 630 15.39 49.16 -7.01
C GLY A 630 15.45 50.58 -6.44
N PRO A 631 15.06 51.58 -7.24
CA PRO A 631 15.15 53.00 -6.90
C PRO A 631 14.42 53.36 -5.60
N GLY A 632 15.07 54.15 -4.74
CA GLY A 632 14.49 54.64 -3.48
C GLY A 632 14.50 53.64 -2.33
N PHE A 633 15.06 52.43 -2.52
CA PHE A 633 15.22 51.45 -1.43
C PHE A 633 16.09 52.00 -0.30
N THR A 634 17.23 52.60 -0.66
CA THR A 634 18.24 53.09 0.28
C THR A 634 17.67 54.20 1.14
N GLU A 635 16.99 55.16 0.52
CA GLU A 635 16.28 56.24 1.22
C GLU A 635 15.19 55.70 2.15
N ALA A 636 14.42 54.70 1.72
CA ALA A 636 13.29 54.19 2.48
C ALA A 636 13.67 53.25 3.64
N TYR A 637 14.73 52.45 3.50
CA TYR A 637 14.99 51.31 4.38
C TYR A 637 16.38 51.30 5.04
N THR A 638 17.22 52.31 4.76
CA THR A 638 18.54 52.44 5.39
C THR A 638 18.63 53.69 6.29
N PRO A 639 19.30 53.60 7.45
CA PRO A 639 19.93 52.41 8.01
C PRO A 639 18.89 51.37 8.45
N GLY A 640 19.27 50.09 8.48
CA GLY A 640 18.37 48.99 8.84
C GLY A 640 18.31 48.76 10.35
N TYR A 641 17.59 47.72 10.79
CA TYR A 641 17.60 47.29 12.20
C TYR A 641 18.99 46.74 12.59
N PRO A 642 19.56 47.09 13.78
CA PRO A 642 18.93 47.82 14.89
C PRO A 642 19.06 49.34 14.86
N ASP A 643 19.77 49.91 13.89
CA ASP A 643 20.03 51.36 13.82
C ASP A 643 18.73 52.15 13.56
N ASN A 644 17.80 51.56 12.81
CA ASN A 644 16.40 51.97 12.71
C ASN A 644 15.48 50.85 13.24
N PRO A 645 14.86 51.01 14.43
CA PRO A 645 13.97 50.01 15.04
C PRO A 645 12.76 49.64 14.19
N ASP A 646 12.28 50.55 13.35
CA ASP A 646 11.09 50.38 12.52
C ASP A 646 11.42 49.81 11.14
N SER A 647 12.71 49.68 10.79
CA SER A 647 13.10 49.15 9.49
C SER A 647 12.77 47.66 9.37
N PRO A 648 12.10 47.23 8.29
CA PRO A 648 11.80 45.83 8.03
C PRO A 648 13.03 45.02 7.57
N VAL A 649 14.15 45.69 7.28
CA VAL A 649 15.42 45.11 6.82
C VAL A 649 16.49 45.28 7.92
N LYS A 650 17.42 44.33 8.06
CA LYS A 650 18.52 44.46 9.03
C LYS A 650 19.73 45.15 8.42
N SER A 651 20.40 45.99 9.20
CA SER A 651 21.72 46.54 8.82
C SER A 651 22.73 45.43 8.53
N ALA A 652 22.64 44.28 9.23
CA ALA A 652 23.50 43.12 8.99
C ALA A 652 23.35 42.51 7.59
N ASP A 653 22.16 42.62 6.97
CA ASP A 653 21.89 42.09 5.64
C ASP A 653 22.60 42.94 4.56
N LEU A 654 22.84 44.22 4.86
CA LEU A 654 23.49 45.22 3.99
C LEU A 654 24.99 45.38 4.30
N LYS A 655 25.43 44.94 5.49
CA LYS A 655 26.77 45.22 6.01
C LYS A 655 27.85 44.49 5.20
N ALA A 656 28.97 45.19 4.98
CA ALA A 656 30.19 44.67 4.38
C ALA A 656 30.06 44.14 2.94
N ARG A 657 29.00 44.51 2.22
CA ARG A 657 28.83 44.24 0.78
C ARG A 657 28.46 45.52 0.03
N ARG A 658 28.64 45.52 -1.29
CA ARG A 658 28.18 46.61 -2.15
C ARG A 658 26.67 46.52 -2.30
N VAL A 659 25.95 47.57 -1.90
CA VAL A 659 24.53 47.76 -2.19
C VAL A 659 24.42 48.66 -3.41
N ASN A 660 23.88 48.14 -4.50
CA ASN A 660 23.75 48.82 -5.78
C ASN A 660 22.27 49.16 -6.01
N GLU A 661 21.92 50.42 -5.78
CA GLU A 661 20.59 50.94 -6.09
C GLU A 661 20.54 51.32 -7.58
N LEU A 662 19.59 50.72 -8.30
CA LEU A 662 19.44 50.95 -9.73
C LEU A 662 18.97 52.37 -10.03
N ASP A 663 19.51 52.94 -11.10
CA ASP A 663 19.09 54.23 -11.66
C ASP A 663 18.65 54.02 -13.12
N PHE A 664 17.34 54.05 -13.33
CA PHE A 664 16.72 53.87 -14.64
C PHE A 664 16.70 55.15 -15.49
N ASP A 665 17.01 56.32 -14.90
CA ASP A 665 16.96 57.61 -15.58
C ASP A 665 18.31 58.01 -16.18
N ASN A 666 19.42 57.59 -15.56
CA ASN A 666 20.78 57.91 -16.00
C ASN A 666 21.51 56.74 -16.70
N SER A 667 20.77 55.78 -17.25
CA SER A 667 21.37 54.67 -17.99
C SER A 667 21.98 55.12 -19.31
N LYS A 668 23.08 54.48 -19.73
CA LYS A 668 23.77 54.80 -21.00
C LYS A 668 22.87 54.63 -22.23
N GLU A 669 21.88 53.74 -22.13
CA GLU A 669 20.88 53.48 -23.15
C GLU A 669 19.49 53.55 -22.52
N SER A 670 18.59 54.34 -23.10
CA SER A 670 17.19 54.37 -22.69
C SER A 670 16.47 53.17 -23.32
N ILE A 671 16.38 52.07 -22.55
CA ILE A 671 15.74 50.83 -22.95
C ILE A 671 14.35 50.77 -22.29
N SER A 672 13.35 50.32 -23.03
CA SER A 672 12.03 50.03 -22.48
C SER A 672 11.53 48.68 -22.98
N ILE A 673 10.94 47.90 -22.08
CA ILE A 673 10.31 46.61 -22.37
C ILE A 673 8.83 46.75 -22.05
N GLY A 674 8.00 46.78 -23.10
CA GLY A 674 6.64 47.28 -22.99
C GLY A 674 6.66 48.74 -22.51
N ARG A 675 5.90 49.02 -21.44
CA ARG A 675 5.84 50.35 -20.80
C ARG A 675 6.89 50.58 -19.71
N PHE A 676 7.66 49.57 -19.33
CA PHE A 676 8.61 49.67 -18.23
C PHE A 676 9.99 50.11 -18.71
N LYS A 677 10.63 51.00 -17.95
CA LYS A 677 12.06 51.29 -18.12
C LYS A 677 12.85 50.03 -17.78
N ALA A 678 13.90 49.79 -18.55
CA ALA A 678 14.70 48.57 -18.42
C ALA A 678 16.20 48.87 -18.38
N LEU A 679 16.94 48.04 -17.65
CA LEU A 679 18.41 48.03 -17.63
C LEU A 679 18.90 46.64 -18.06
N ASP A 680 19.78 46.59 -19.05
CA ASP A 680 20.47 45.36 -19.43
C ASP A 680 21.64 45.11 -18.48
N TRP A 681 21.49 44.12 -17.60
CA TRP A 681 22.46 43.87 -16.54
C TRP A 681 23.78 43.26 -17.05
N PHE A 682 23.70 42.38 -18.05
CA PHE A 682 24.89 41.72 -18.60
C PHE A 682 25.50 42.46 -19.80
N GLU A 683 24.81 43.48 -20.30
CA GLU A 683 25.17 44.30 -21.47
C GLU A 683 25.26 43.46 -22.76
N ASP A 684 24.45 42.40 -22.88
CA ASP A 684 24.37 41.52 -24.07
C ASP A 684 22.93 41.12 -24.45
N GLY A 685 21.95 41.75 -23.81
CA GLY A 685 20.53 41.55 -23.98
C GLY A 685 19.98 40.24 -23.44
N SER A 686 20.74 39.52 -22.59
CA SER A 686 20.29 38.26 -22.00
C SER A 686 19.46 38.43 -20.73
N PHE A 687 19.65 39.50 -19.96
CA PHE A 687 18.94 39.70 -18.70
C PHE A 687 18.72 41.18 -18.40
N TYR A 688 17.44 41.55 -18.26
CA TYR A 688 17.02 42.90 -17.97
C TYR A 688 16.37 43.00 -16.58
N LEU A 689 16.54 44.16 -15.95
CA LEU A 689 15.79 44.56 -14.75
C LEU A 689 14.77 45.61 -15.18
N LEU A 690 13.54 45.49 -14.71
CA LEU A 690 12.43 46.37 -15.07
C LEU A 690 12.00 47.20 -13.84
N ASP A 691 11.79 48.50 -14.04
CA ASP A 691 11.18 49.38 -13.05
C ASP A 691 9.66 49.15 -13.00
N VAL A 692 9.16 48.49 -11.95
CA VAL A 692 7.76 48.07 -11.82
C VAL A 692 7.19 48.62 -10.51
N PRO A 693 6.81 49.92 -10.47
CA PRO A 693 6.45 50.61 -9.24
C PRO A 693 5.06 50.24 -8.72
N GLY A 694 4.79 50.60 -7.46
CA GLY A 694 3.44 50.57 -6.87
C GLY A 694 3.29 49.63 -5.69
N HIS A 695 3.89 48.45 -5.74
CA HIS A 695 3.80 47.48 -4.63
C HIS A 695 4.58 47.94 -3.40
N ALA A 696 5.87 48.21 -3.59
CA ALA A 696 6.78 48.69 -2.57
C ALA A 696 7.76 49.69 -3.20
N SER A 697 8.39 50.53 -2.37
CA SER A 697 9.47 51.41 -2.82
C SER A 697 10.63 50.57 -3.35
N GLY A 698 11.08 50.87 -4.58
CA GLY A 698 12.12 50.12 -5.27
C GLY A 698 11.69 48.75 -5.81
N HIS A 699 10.39 48.51 -6.04
CA HIS A 699 9.94 47.25 -6.62
C HIS A 699 10.42 47.10 -8.09
N ILE A 700 11.06 45.96 -8.37
CA ILE A 700 11.59 45.62 -9.70
C ILE A 700 11.20 44.20 -10.11
N CYS A 701 11.15 43.95 -11.42
CA CYS A 701 11.01 42.61 -11.99
C CYS A 701 12.26 42.22 -12.78
N GLY A 702 12.56 40.92 -12.81
CA GLY A 702 13.60 40.37 -13.67
C GLY A 702 13.01 39.93 -15.02
N PHE A 703 13.73 40.12 -16.11
CA PHE A 703 13.27 39.72 -17.45
C PHE A 703 14.42 39.07 -18.22
N ALA A 704 14.42 37.74 -18.28
CA ALA A 704 15.50 36.94 -18.84
C ALA A 704 15.16 36.43 -20.24
N ARG A 705 16.07 36.62 -21.19
CA ARG A 705 16.03 35.99 -22.51
C ARG A 705 16.69 34.62 -22.43
N VAL A 706 15.91 33.55 -22.58
CA VAL A 706 16.40 32.16 -22.48
C VAL A 706 16.68 31.50 -23.84
N LYS A 707 16.07 32.01 -24.91
CA LYS A 707 16.37 31.72 -26.34
C LYS A 707 16.18 33.01 -27.16
N PRO A 708 16.63 33.08 -28.44
CA PRO A 708 16.58 34.32 -29.22
C PRO A 708 15.23 35.04 -29.21
N ASP A 709 14.13 34.29 -29.19
CA ASP A 709 12.74 34.75 -29.19
C ASP A 709 11.94 34.19 -27.99
N SER A 710 12.59 34.02 -26.84
CA SER A 710 11.98 33.40 -25.66
C SER A 710 12.38 34.10 -24.37
N PHE A 711 11.40 34.55 -23.61
CA PHE A 711 11.63 35.38 -22.42
C PHE A 711 10.83 34.88 -21.21
N ILE A 712 11.38 35.11 -20.02
CA ILE A 712 10.73 34.82 -18.74
C ILE A 712 10.74 36.09 -17.90
N LEU A 713 9.55 36.51 -17.46
CA LEU A 713 9.39 37.56 -16.46
C LEU A 713 9.33 36.92 -15.06
N MET A 714 10.19 37.38 -14.17
CA MET A 714 10.26 37.04 -12.74
C MET A 714 9.65 38.19 -11.95
N GLY A 715 8.39 38.01 -11.57
CA GLY A 715 7.48 39.12 -11.25
C GLY A 715 7.52 39.67 -9.82
N GLY A 716 8.28 39.09 -8.89
CA GLY A 716 8.16 39.48 -7.47
C GLY A 716 6.70 39.56 -7.05
N ASP A 717 6.31 40.71 -6.52
CA ASP A 717 4.94 41.08 -6.13
C ASP A 717 4.29 42.08 -7.10
N CYS A 718 4.65 42.05 -8.38
CA CYS A 718 3.91 42.80 -9.40
C CYS A 718 2.44 42.35 -9.52
N ALA A 719 2.13 41.16 -9.00
CA ALA A 719 0.82 40.64 -8.64
C ALA A 719 0.99 39.62 -7.50
N HIS A 720 0.02 39.54 -6.59
CA HIS A 720 -0.06 38.52 -5.53
C HIS A 720 -0.78 37.26 -6.02
N HIS A 721 -1.63 37.38 -7.03
CA HIS A 721 -2.34 36.27 -7.65
C HIS A 721 -2.51 36.48 -9.16
N PRO A 722 -2.44 35.43 -10.00
CA PRO A 722 -2.57 35.60 -11.46
C PRO A 722 -3.88 36.25 -11.89
N GLY A 723 -4.93 36.09 -11.06
CA GLY A 723 -6.23 36.74 -11.24
C GLY A 723 -6.20 38.28 -11.20
N GLU A 724 -5.10 38.93 -10.82
CA GLU A 724 -4.96 40.40 -10.86
C GLU A 724 -4.59 40.93 -12.25
N PHE A 725 -3.95 40.10 -13.09
CA PHE A 725 -3.62 40.46 -14.46
C PHE A 725 -4.29 39.56 -15.51
N ARG A 726 -4.85 38.41 -15.11
CA ARG A 726 -5.63 37.51 -15.97
C ARG A 726 -7.06 37.39 -15.46
N PRO A 727 -8.06 37.28 -16.34
CA PRO A 727 -8.01 37.54 -17.78
C PRO A 727 -7.78 39.02 -18.11
N SER A 728 -7.53 39.35 -19.38
CA SER A 728 -7.43 40.73 -19.84
C SER A 728 -8.11 40.92 -21.19
N LYS A 729 -8.32 42.17 -21.60
CA LYS A 729 -8.95 42.48 -22.90
C LYS A 729 -8.14 41.97 -24.09
N ILE A 730 -6.81 41.94 -23.94
CA ILE A 730 -5.85 41.52 -24.96
C ILE A 730 -5.53 40.02 -24.89
N ALA A 731 -5.80 39.37 -23.75
CA ALA A 731 -5.68 37.93 -23.56
C ALA A 731 -6.94 37.40 -22.84
N PRO A 732 -8.08 37.27 -23.55
CA PRO A 732 -9.33 36.78 -22.97
C PRO A 732 -9.29 35.27 -22.70
N VAL A 733 -10.17 34.79 -21.82
CA VAL A 733 -10.36 33.36 -21.58
C VAL A 733 -10.86 32.68 -22.87
N PRO A 734 -10.27 31.55 -23.31
CA PRO A 734 -10.77 30.80 -24.45
C PRO A 734 -12.22 30.34 -24.23
N LYS A 735 -13.07 30.46 -25.26
CA LYS A 735 -14.50 30.10 -25.18
C LYS A 735 -14.75 28.66 -24.75
N ASP A 736 -13.86 27.74 -25.12
CA ASP A 736 -13.97 26.32 -24.83
C ASP A 736 -13.54 25.98 -23.39
N LEU A 737 -12.88 26.91 -22.68
CA LEU A 737 -12.52 26.76 -21.27
C LEU A 737 -13.70 27.05 -20.34
N ILE A 738 -14.75 27.73 -20.83
CA ILE A 738 -15.88 28.23 -20.04
C ILE A 738 -16.85 27.10 -19.62
N PRO A 739 -17.04 25.99 -20.37
CA PRO A 739 -17.88 24.88 -19.92
C PRO A 739 -17.15 23.62 -19.41
N LEU A 740 -15.82 23.57 -19.14
CA LEU A 740 -15.21 22.29 -18.72
C LEU A 740 -13.94 22.34 -17.84
N HIS A 741 -13.95 21.51 -16.79
CA HIS A 741 -12.83 20.82 -16.12
C HIS A 741 -11.44 21.46 -16.23
N VAL A 742 -11.09 22.34 -15.28
CA VAL A 742 -9.68 22.54 -14.90
C VAL A 742 -9.25 21.33 -14.07
N ALA A 743 -9.09 20.18 -14.74
CA ALA A 743 -8.52 18.98 -14.16
C ALA A 743 -6.99 19.09 -14.15
N VAL A 744 -6.44 19.96 -13.30
CA VAL A 744 -4.99 19.96 -13.05
C VAL A 744 -4.75 19.07 -11.84
N HIS A 745 -4.57 17.77 -12.10
CA HIS A 745 -3.69 16.81 -11.41
C HIS A 745 -3.65 16.74 -9.87
N SER A 746 -4.54 17.44 -9.17
CA SER A 746 -4.89 17.25 -7.77
C SER A 746 -5.74 15.98 -7.68
N LYS A 747 -5.34 15.04 -6.82
CA LYS A 747 -6.13 13.82 -6.51
C LYS A 747 -7.46 14.12 -5.77
N GLN A 748 -7.93 15.37 -5.75
CA GLN A 748 -9.15 15.77 -5.06
C GLN A 748 -10.05 16.59 -5.99
N ALA A 749 -11.24 16.03 -6.20
CA ALA A 749 -12.47 16.56 -6.79
C ALA A 749 -12.61 16.62 -8.33
N SER A 750 -13.73 16.05 -8.79
CA SER A 750 -14.37 16.42 -10.04
C SER A 750 -14.98 17.81 -9.89
N VAL A 751 -14.47 18.79 -10.62
CA VAL A 751 -15.02 20.15 -10.60
C VAL A 751 -16.17 20.24 -11.61
N CYS A 752 -17.37 20.61 -11.14
CA CYS A 752 -18.50 20.94 -12.02
C CYS A 752 -18.22 22.29 -12.73
N PRO A 753 -18.35 22.39 -14.06
CA PRO A 753 -17.95 23.59 -14.80
C PRO A 753 -18.79 24.86 -14.56
N GLY A 754 -19.93 24.77 -13.86
CA GLY A 754 -20.91 25.86 -13.75
C GLY A 754 -20.68 26.89 -12.63
N ASN A 755 -19.66 26.75 -11.77
CA ASN A 755 -19.65 27.44 -10.45
C ASN A 755 -18.73 28.67 -10.29
N ILE A 756 -17.86 29.01 -11.25
CA ILE A 756 -16.96 30.18 -11.10
C ILE A 756 -17.75 31.50 -11.24
N THR A 757 -18.73 31.54 -12.16
CA THR A 757 -19.59 32.72 -12.41
C THR A 757 -20.61 32.99 -11.31
N GLU A 758 -20.96 32.01 -10.47
CA GLU A 758 -21.91 32.21 -9.37
C GLU A 758 -21.31 32.99 -8.20
N LYS A 759 -19.99 32.89 -8.00
CA LYS A 759 -19.26 33.49 -6.87
C LYS A 759 -18.69 34.87 -7.16
N ILE A 760 -18.53 35.20 -8.43
CA ILE A 760 -18.09 36.51 -8.89
C ILE A 760 -19.34 37.32 -9.25
N ASP A 761 -19.34 38.64 -9.03
CA ASP A 761 -20.47 39.49 -9.43
C ASP A 761 -20.87 39.21 -10.88
N LYS A 762 -22.16 38.89 -11.12
CA LYS A 762 -22.72 38.60 -12.45
C LYS A 762 -22.51 39.72 -13.47
N LYS A 763 -22.17 40.94 -13.02
CA LYS A 763 -21.83 42.09 -13.89
C LYS A 763 -20.36 42.14 -14.27
N HIS A 764 -19.49 41.35 -13.65
CA HIS A 764 -18.06 41.32 -13.91
C HIS A 764 -17.76 40.47 -15.15
N ASP A 765 -17.01 41.05 -16.10
CA ASP A 765 -16.60 40.36 -17.32
C ASP A 765 -15.44 39.41 -17.03
N ILE A 766 -15.75 38.23 -16.49
CA ILE A 766 -14.77 37.18 -16.18
C ILE A 766 -14.09 36.59 -17.42
N GLU A 767 -14.49 36.97 -18.64
CA GLU A 767 -13.80 36.54 -19.86
C GLU A 767 -12.65 37.48 -20.23
N ARG A 768 -12.76 38.77 -19.87
CA ARG A 768 -11.89 39.83 -20.40
C ARG A 768 -11.34 40.81 -19.37
N ALA A 769 -11.69 40.67 -18.10
CA ALA A 769 -11.23 41.55 -17.04
C ALA A 769 -10.61 40.76 -15.88
N PRO A 770 -9.57 41.30 -15.22
CA PRO A 770 -9.00 40.70 -14.02
C PRO A 770 -10.05 40.40 -12.97
N ILE A 771 -9.91 39.27 -12.30
CA ILE A 771 -10.83 38.82 -11.25
C ILE A 771 -10.57 39.57 -9.95
N TYR A 772 -9.30 39.86 -9.67
CA TYR A 772 -8.87 40.55 -8.47
C TYR A 772 -8.24 41.90 -8.79
N LYS A 773 -8.21 42.75 -7.77
CA LYS A 773 -7.35 43.92 -7.61
C LYS A 773 -6.55 43.74 -6.33
N ALA A 774 -5.42 44.42 -6.22
CA ALA A 774 -4.70 44.46 -4.96
C ALA A 774 -5.51 45.17 -3.87
N ALA A 775 -5.40 44.65 -2.66
CA ALA A 775 -5.91 45.32 -1.47
C ALA A 775 -4.94 46.43 -1.03
N ALA A 776 -5.47 47.60 -0.65
CA ALA A 776 -4.66 48.74 -0.23
C ALA A 776 -3.78 48.47 1.01
N THR A 777 -4.08 47.43 1.80
CA THR A 777 -3.39 47.09 3.05
C THR A 777 -1.90 46.80 2.84
N PHE A 778 -1.53 46.19 1.71
CA PHE A 778 -0.15 45.76 1.42
C PHE A 778 0.35 46.28 0.06
N THR A 779 -0.15 47.45 -0.36
CA THR A 779 0.27 48.10 -1.60
C THR A 779 0.63 49.55 -1.32
N HIS A 780 1.88 49.93 -1.63
CA HIS A 780 2.42 51.25 -1.34
C HIS A 780 1.71 52.39 -2.10
N ASP A 781 1.44 52.19 -3.38
CA ASP A 781 0.76 53.13 -4.27
C ASP A 781 -0.13 52.35 -5.24
N ILE A 782 -1.44 52.35 -4.97
CA ILE A 782 -2.42 51.53 -5.68
C ILE A 782 -2.59 51.94 -7.15
N ASP A 783 -2.41 53.22 -7.46
CA ASP A 783 -2.57 53.74 -8.83
C ASP A 783 -1.37 53.31 -9.69
N LYS A 784 -0.15 53.45 -9.15
CA LYS A 784 1.05 52.92 -9.81
C LYS A 784 1.03 51.40 -9.90
N TYR A 785 0.52 50.72 -8.88
CA TYR A 785 0.38 49.27 -8.89
C TYR A 785 -0.54 48.83 -10.03
N GLN A 786 -1.69 49.48 -10.17
CA GLN A 786 -2.63 49.17 -11.26
C GLN A 786 -2.02 49.46 -12.63
N TRP A 787 -1.27 50.56 -12.77
CA TRP A 787 -0.52 50.87 -13.99
C TRP A 787 0.53 49.79 -14.33
N SER A 788 1.21 49.26 -13.31
CA SER A 788 2.16 48.16 -13.44
C SER A 788 1.46 46.86 -13.82
N VAL A 789 0.36 46.50 -13.16
CA VAL A 789 -0.45 45.32 -13.50
C VAL A 789 -0.86 45.35 -14.98
N GLU A 790 -1.34 46.48 -15.50
CA GLU A 790 -1.65 46.63 -16.93
C GLU A 790 -0.44 46.40 -17.84
N GLY A 791 0.75 46.85 -17.45
CA GLY A 791 1.99 46.53 -18.17
C GLY A 791 2.34 45.05 -18.14
N ILE A 792 2.07 44.37 -17.02
CA ILE A 792 2.20 42.91 -16.92
C ILE A 792 1.21 42.21 -17.84
N GLN A 793 -0.02 42.73 -18.00
CA GLN A 793 -0.99 42.18 -18.96
C GLN A 793 -0.48 42.21 -20.40
N GLU A 794 0.20 43.30 -20.79
CA GLU A 794 0.80 43.45 -22.12
C GLU A 794 1.88 42.39 -22.35
N LEU A 795 2.75 42.17 -21.36
CA LEU A 795 3.79 41.15 -21.43
C LEU A 795 3.20 39.73 -21.40
N ASP A 796 2.21 39.46 -20.57
CA ASP A 796 1.54 38.16 -20.49
C ASP A 796 0.79 37.79 -21.78
N ALA A 797 0.32 38.78 -22.54
CA ALA A 797 -0.31 38.56 -23.83
C ALA A 797 0.67 38.09 -24.92
N CYS A 798 1.96 38.45 -24.83
CA CYS A 798 2.97 38.08 -25.82
C CYS A 798 3.28 36.58 -25.79
N GLU A 799 3.08 35.85 -26.89
CA GLU A 799 3.29 34.38 -26.95
C GLU A 799 4.70 33.95 -26.52
N ASN A 800 5.70 34.80 -26.74
CA ASN A 800 7.10 34.54 -26.40
C ASN A 800 7.55 34.95 -25.00
N VAL A 801 6.63 35.35 -24.12
CA VAL A 801 6.95 35.76 -22.74
C VAL A 801 6.22 34.87 -21.75
N LEU A 802 6.94 34.12 -20.91
CA LEU A 802 6.38 33.40 -19.78
C LEU A 802 6.41 34.29 -18.52
N VAL A 803 5.25 34.65 -18.00
CA VAL A 803 5.13 35.42 -16.75
C VAL A 803 5.01 34.48 -15.56
N ILE A 804 5.96 34.58 -14.62
CA ILE A 804 5.95 33.87 -13.35
C ILE A 804 6.05 34.89 -12.21
N ILE A 805 4.99 35.02 -11.41
CA ILE A 805 5.00 35.83 -10.18
C ILE A 805 5.43 34.97 -8.99
N ALA A 806 5.94 35.60 -7.92
CA ALA A 806 6.51 34.88 -6.78
C ALA A 806 5.52 33.95 -6.07
N HIS A 807 4.23 34.26 -6.19
CA HIS A 807 3.15 33.67 -5.41
C HIS A 807 2.17 32.81 -6.24
N ASP A 808 2.52 32.45 -7.47
CA ASP A 808 1.67 31.57 -8.28
C ASP A 808 1.75 30.11 -7.79
N GLY A 809 0.81 29.73 -6.92
CA GLY A 809 0.69 28.37 -6.41
C GLY A 809 0.10 27.38 -7.42
N GLY A 810 -0.72 27.85 -8.36
CA GLY A 810 -1.40 27.03 -9.35
C GLY A 810 -0.42 26.34 -10.30
N ILE A 811 0.70 26.98 -10.62
CA ILE A 811 1.68 26.43 -11.56
C ILE A 811 2.65 25.44 -10.94
N LEU A 812 2.79 25.41 -9.61
CA LEU A 812 3.79 24.58 -8.93
C LEU A 812 3.67 23.08 -9.27
N PRO A 813 2.46 22.48 -9.33
CA PRO A 813 2.32 21.08 -9.76
C PRO A 813 2.76 20.85 -11.22
N VAL A 814 2.50 21.82 -12.10
CA VAL A 814 2.90 21.77 -13.52
C VAL A 814 4.42 21.88 -13.65
N LEU A 815 5.04 22.79 -12.88
CA LEU A 815 6.49 22.89 -12.79
C LEU A 815 7.13 21.63 -12.22
N GLN A 816 6.42 20.81 -11.43
CA GLN A 816 6.95 19.57 -10.85
C GLN A 816 6.72 18.33 -11.73
N GLN A 817 5.81 18.38 -12.70
CA GLN A 817 5.36 17.23 -13.47
C GLN A 817 5.29 17.57 -14.97
N ALA A 818 6.21 17.05 -15.78
CA ALA A 818 6.03 16.98 -17.23
C ALA A 818 5.78 15.53 -17.66
N ASN A 819 4.64 15.29 -18.32
CA ASN A 819 4.38 14.11 -19.16
C ASN A 819 4.71 12.73 -18.55
N GLY A 820 4.37 12.51 -17.28
CA GLY A 820 4.48 11.19 -16.65
C GLY A 820 5.92 10.70 -16.44
N LYS A 821 6.93 11.58 -16.53
CA LYS A 821 8.31 11.31 -16.10
C LYS A 821 8.64 12.21 -14.90
N GLU A 822 9.33 11.65 -13.90
CA GLU A 822 9.85 12.45 -12.80
C GLU A 822 10.92 13.41 -13.33
N SER A 823 10.69 14.72 -13.14
CA SER A 823 11.57 15.88 -13.34
C SER A 823 11.17 16.80 -14.51
N SER A 824 10.81 18.05 -14.21
CA SER A 824 11.06 19.19 -15.11
C SER A 824 11.02 20.52 -14.34
N PHE A 825 11.49 21.60 -14.98
CA PHE A 825 11.49 23.04 -14.61
C PHE A 825 11.98 23.55 -13.24
N ILE A 826 12.15 22.72 -12.20
CA ILE A 826 12.59 23.17 -10.87
C ILE A 826 14.03 22.71 -10.59
N PHE A 827 14.88 23.66 -10.17
CA PHE A 827 16.23 23.38 -9.67
C PHE A 827 16.20 22.39 -8.49
N PRO A 828 17.12 21.41 -8.41
CA PRO A 828 18.29 21.18 -9.26
C PRO A 828 18.01 20.32 -10.51
N LYS A 829 16.78 19.83 -10.66
CA LYS A 829 16.46 18.75 -11.59
C LYS A 829 16.05 19.24 -12.99
N GLY A 830 15.64 20.49 -13.11
CA GLY A 830 15.23 21.11 -14.36
C GLY A 830 15.56 22.59 -14.43
N GLU A 831 15.44 23.14 -15.63
CA GLU A 831 15.66 24.55 -15.97
C GLU A 831 14.52 25.04 -16.88
N LEU A 832 14.26 26.35 -16.86
CA LEU A 832 13.17 26.97 -17.62
C LEU A 832 13.54 27.30 -19.08
N THR A 833 14.75 26.99 -19.54
CA THR A 833 15.25 27.33 -20.89
C THR A 833 14.37 26.76 -22.02
N GLU A 834 13.77 25.60 -21.81
CA GLU A 834 12.97 24.86 -22.79
C GLU A 834 11.44 25.06 -22.62
N TRP A 835 11.00 26.10 -21.91
CA TRP A 835 9.58 26.26 -21.57
C TRP A 835 8.64 26.32 -22.78
N GLN A 836 9.03 26.99 -23.88
CA GLN A 836 8.23 27.06 -25.11
C GLN A 836 8.08 25.70 -25.78
N HIS A 837 9.16 24.93 -25.89
CA HIS A 837 9.13 23.60 -26.53
C HIS A 837 8.21 22.63 -25.78
N ASN A 838 8.03 22.84 -24.48
CA ASN A 838 7.18 22.04 -23.62
C ASN A 838 5.78 22.65 -23.42
N GLU A 839 5.41 23.68 -24.19
CA GLU A 839 4.09 24.33 -24.14
C GLU A 839 3.71 24.78 -22.71
N LEU A 840 4.72 25.19 -21.92
CA LEU A 840 4.54 25.46 -20.50
C LEU A 840 3.57 26.62 -20.29
N LYS A 841 3.67 27.68 -21.10
CA LYS A 841 2.81 28.86 -20.98
C LYS A 841 1.34 28.49 -21.15
N GLU A 842 1.03 27.72 -22.18
CA GLU A 842 -0.31 27.23 -22.49
C GLU A 842 -0.84 26.37 -21.34
N ALA A 843 0.01 25.51 -20.79
CA ALA A 843 -0.33 24.64 -19.67
C ALA A 843 -0.60 25.41 -18.36
N VAL A 844 0.09 26.54 -18.13
CA VAL A 844 0.00 27.28 -16.86
C VAL A 844 -0.97 28.46 -16.87
N LYS A 845 -1.25 29.05 -18.03
CA LYS A 845 -1.90 30.38 -18.17
C LYS A 845 -3.21 30.50 -17.38
N TRP A 846 -4.02 29.44 -17.39
CA TRP A 846 -5.39 29.44 -16.83
C TRP A 846 -5.55 28.59 -15.57
N VAL A 847 -4.46 28.04 -15.03
CA VAL A 847 -4.54 27.11 -13.88
C VAL A 847 -5.07 27.77 -12.62
N PHE A 848 -4.78 29.07 -12.42
CA PHE A 848 -5.27 29.87 -11.29
C PHE A 848 -6.81 29.89 -11.18
N LEU A 849 -7.55 29.62 -12.26
CA LEU A 849 -9.01 29.53 -12.19
C LEU A 849 -9.48 28.38 -11.29
N SER A 850 -8.63 27.36 -11.07
CA SER A 850 -8.91 26.28 -10.13
C SER A 850 -8.97 26.75 -8.67
N ASP A 851 -8.30 27.85 -8.31
CA ASP A 851 -8.36 28.43 -6.96
C ASP A 851 -9.76 29.00 -6.64
N LEU A 852 -10.61 29.18 -7.65
CA LEU A 852 -11.98 29.70 -7.55
C LEU A 852 -13.05 28.59 -7.60
N ALA A 853 -12.66 27.35 -7.90
CA ALA A 853 -13.59 26.23 -8.06
C ALA A 853 -14.04 25.63 -6.71
N VAL A 854 -15.29 25.13 -6.64
CA VAL A 854 -15.80 24.42 -5.45
C VAL A 854 -15.36 22.96 -5.49
N LEU A 855 -14.76 22.48 -4.40
CA LEU A 855 -14.73 21.05 -4.07
C LEU A 855 -16.16 20.65 -3.64
N THR A 856 -16.91 20.01 -4.54
CA THR A 856 -18.20 19.37 -4.20
C THR A 856 -18.00 17.99 -3.62
#